data_AF-A0A660NUV7-F1
#
_entry.id   AF-A0A660NUV7-F1
#
_cell.length_a   1.000
_cell.length_b   1.000
_cell.length_c   1.000
_cell.angle_alpha   90.00
_cell.angle_beta   90.00
_cell.angle_gamma   90.00
#
_symmetry.space_group_name_H-M   'P 1'
#
loop_
_entity.id
_entity.type
_entity.pdbx_description
1 polymer ?
#
loop_
_entity_poly.entity_id
_entity_poly.type
_entity_poly.pdbx_seq_one_letter_code
_entity_poly.pdbx_strand_id
1 'polypeptide(L)'
;MKAKNNYYQTKKRRWYRTIVLLFLLCLYGHTQAQNVTISPKTGKLMAALTEDHEVGFQNGWSSLWRHDQLPLSLTVADYPDLTPSGELKRPAGNIAIENNELVLLGGMTRNLYMEVSLPKGYRITGYTLVMKNNLNGKTVRGMKLGKVTKKMYETNKDFNLGSAKTTSEQISEYNEETKEYTIKRTSMTKDDMGNQLYFCLDKRNANAYFGVTIKYFELHFTAEGDFTEHVAPVLVSDIQSPVSYYEMPFTTSKLDIGPIKPNSKNGSKTYYSYNYKNVADLTANMIIYQQDAINAKKEAADVAASKHISAFVMDNKTHFGLGNDTYFVETPTTATTKKGDNLLLGYRIVGAKFNCAYAKDRKYSTFTVSCKYRRKTYYLTAGGSTSTDATQAAEWFIDDYGYMCIGNTYLQVNNSGAISVTPNKKMASVIRRDGDNIICGNKYLRLGSGKKLEFGSQNSAASAEETGTNITISKGAPYTLKIYDKTGKNVVQKIDIKNANDAGSYELTDLNNDAVKFEVSGLTGTDKQAVVSVDVTMQALNPFIHSIDIVCHDWADAHPMTQTFTANDFSVRGGKFTFYVPEDFSVKEGQQQPCKFTFENLYSLYGDKTYYTGTEKQKDGNARYVFIESPYDQNFKGLYDAAYDPNADYKRKIKALVSGT
;
A
#
# COMPACT_ATOMS: atom_id res chain seq x y z
N MET A 1 -74.28 0.53 -0.17
CA MET A 1 -73.21 -0.29 0.45
C MET A 1 -71.86 -0.29 -0.32
N LYS A 2 -71.62 0.61 -1.29
CA LYS A 2 -70.38 0.63 -2.12
C LYS A 2 -69.30 1.64 -1.68
N ALA A 3 -69.57 2.54 -0.74
CA ALA A 3 -68.62 3.61 -0.36
C ALA A 3 -67.64 3.25 0.78
N LYS A 4 -67.98 2.30 1.67
CA LYS A 4 -67.11 1.93 2.81
C LYS A 4 -65.96 0.97 2.46
N ASN A 5 -66.07 0.18 1.38
CA ASN A 5 -65.00 -0.73 0.96
C ASN A 5 -63.81 -0.02 0.29
N ASN A 6 -64.05 1.11 -0.39
CA ASN A 6 -62.96 1.85 -1.04
C ASN A 6 -62.08 2.61 -0.04
N TYR A 7 -62.63 3.06 1.09
CA TYR A 7 -61.88 3.79 2.13
C TYR A 7 -60.93 2.87 2.93
N TYR A 8 -61.34 1.63 3.22
CA TYR A 8 -60.49 0.66 3.92
C TYR A 8 -59.40 0.06 3.00
N GLN A 9 -59.68 -0.13 1.71
CA GLN A 9 -58.70 -0.61 0.73
C GLN A 9 -57.62 0.43 0.40
N THR A 10 -57.98 1.72 0.35
CA THR A 10 -56.99 2.81 0.14
C THR A 10 -56.10 3.07 1.36
N LYS A 11 -56.63 2.96 2.59
CA LYS A 11 -55.80 3.05 3.82
C LYS A 11 -54.83 1.87 3.96
N LYS A 12 -55.27 0.63 3.68
CA LYS A 12 -54.37 -0.55 3.66
C LYS A 12 -53.30 -0.44 2.57
N ARG A 13 -53.64 -0.01 1.34
CA ARG A 13 -52.64 0.20 0.27
C ARG A 13 -51.64 1.32 0.59
N ARG A 14 -52.05 2.40 1.25
CA ARG A 14 -51.11 3.44 1.73
C ARG A 14 -50.20 2.92 2.83
N TRP A 15 -50.73 2.17 3.81
CA TRP A 15 -49.93 1.55 4.87
C TRP A 15 -48.93 0.51 4.33
N TYR A 16 -49.34 -0.35 3.40
CA TYR A 16 -48.42 -1.28 2.73
C TYR A 16 -47.38 -0.55 1.87
N ARG A 17 -47.75 0.53 1.16
CA ARG A 17 -46.78 1.35 0.42
C ARG A 17 -45.80 2.07 1.35
N THR A 18 -46.25 2.60 2.49
CA THR A 18 -45.36 3.25 3.47
C THR A 18 -44.46 2.24 4.19
N ILE A 19 -44.95 1.02 4.50
CA ILE A 19 -44.13 -0.05 5.10
C ILE A 19 -43.15 -0.63 4.08
N VAL A 20 -43.54 -0.80 2.80
CA VAL A 20 -42.64 -1.22 1.72
C VAL A 20 -41.63 -0.12 1.37
N LEU A 21 -42.02 1.16 1.41
CA LEU A 21 -41.08 2.29 1.28
C LEU A 21 -40.16 2.41 2.50
N LEU A 22 -40.62 2.14 3.73
CA LEU A 22 -39.75 2.08 4.91
C LEU A 22 -38.84 0.85 4.87
N PHE A 23 -39.30 -0.31 4.39
CA PHE A 23 -38.43 -1.48 4.17
C PHE A 23 -37.42 -1.22 3.05
N LEU A 24 -37.81 -0.55 1.96
CA LEU A 24 -36.88 -0.10 0.91
C LEU A 24 -35.91 0.96 1.45
N LEU A 25 -36.35 1.97 2.21
CA LEU A 25 -35.50 3.00 2.81
C LEU A 25 -34.58 2.44 3.91
N CYS A 26 -35.00 1.41 4.65
CA CYS A 26 -34.16 0.69 5.61
C CYS A 26 -33.20 -0.31 4.92
N LEU A 27 -33.50 -0.77 3.70
CA LEU A 27 -32.57 -1.51 2.83
C LEU A 27 -31.63 -0.57 2.03
N TYR A 28 -31.95 0.72 1.96
CA TYR A 28 -31.09 1.81 1.46
C TYR A 28 -30.38 2.55 2.61
N GLY A 29 -30.24 1.94 3.78
CA GLY A 29 -29.04 2.22 4.56
C GLY A 29 -27.87 1.86 3.66
N HIS A 30 -27.00 2.81 3.33
CA HIS A 30 -25.82 2.63 2.48
C HIS A 30 -24.92 1.49 2.98
N THR A 31 -25.29 0.23 2.79
CA THR A 31 -24.38 -0.88 2.95
C THR A 31 -23.61 -0.97 1.65
N GLN A 32 -22.60 -0.11 1.53
CA GLN A 32 -21.63 -0.09 0.42
C GLN A 32 -20.83 -1.41 0.30
N ALA A 33 -21.05 -2.38 1.21
CA ALA A 33 -20.28 -3.61 1.28
C ALA A 33 -20.55 -4.55 0.09
N GLN A 34 -19.48 -5.02 -0.55
CA GLN A 34 -19.47 -6.08 -1.55
C GLN A 34 -19.12 -7.42 -0.88
N ASN A 35 -19.41 -8.56 -1.53
CA ASN A 35 -19.15 -9.89 -0.98
C ASN A 35 -18.29 -10.77 -1.90
N VAL A 36 -17.47 -11.62 -1.29
CA VAL A 36 -16.61 -12.60 -1.97
C VAL A 36 -16.52 -13.90 -1.19
N THR A 37 -16.54 -15.01 -1.91
CA THR A 37 -16.34 -16.35 -1.38
C THR A 37 -14.91 -16.81 -1.59
N ILE A 38 -14.26 -17.31 -0.55
CA ILE A 38 -12.99 -18.04 -0.63
C ILE A 38 -13.31 -19.50 -0.96
N SER A 39 -12.95 -19.93 -2.18
CA SER A 39 -13.20 -21.30 -2.64
C SER A 39 -12.23 -21.72 -3.74
N PRO A 40 -12.19 -23.02 -4.11
CA PRO A 40 -11.41 -23.47 -5.27
C PRO A 40 -11.91 -22.90 -6.61
N LYS A 41 -13.15 -22.39 -6.66
CA LYS A 41 -13.77 -21.82 -7.87
C LYS A 41 -13.39 -20.35 -8.11
N THR A 42 -13.04 -19.63 -7.06
CA THR A 42 -12.84 -18.17 -7.06
C THR A 42 -11.36 -17.77 -6.95
N GLY A 43 -10.47 -18.73 -6.71
CA GLY A 43 -9.04 -18.46 -6.59
C GLY A 43 -8.15 -19.68 -6.74
N LYS A 44 -6.83 -19.46 -6.69
CA LYS A 44 -5.79 -20.49 -6.85
C LYS A 44 -4.98 -20.69 -5.59
N LEU A 45 -4.57 -21.94 -5.38
CA LEU A 45 -3.59 -22.29 -4.36
C LEU A 45 -2.16 -22.09 -4.87
N MET A 46 -1.30 -21.60 -3.99
CA MET A 46 0.14 -21.42 -4.20
C MET A 46 0.91 -22.09 -3.08
N ALA A 47 1.88 -22.92 -3.43
CA ALA A 47 2.75 -23.59 -2.46
C ALA A 47 3.93 -22.70 -2.05
N ALA A 48 4.33 -22.78 -0.78
CA ALA A 48 5.61 -22.29 -0.29
C ALA A 48 6.59 -23.44 -0.13
N LEU A 49 7.85 -23.26 -0.52
CA LEU A 49 8.96 -23.99 0.06
C LEU A 49 9.07 -23.54 1.51
N THR A 50 8.72 -24.44 2.43
CA THR A 50 8.64 -24.26 3.89
C THR A 50 9.92 -24.70 4.61
N GLU A 51 10.01 -24.42 5.91
CA GLU A 51 11.13 -24.83 6.77
C GLU A 51 11.38 -26.33 6.84
N ASP A 52 12.62 -26.71 7.13
CA ASP A 52 12.99 -28.11 7.35
C ASP A 52 12.07 -28.74 8.40
N HIS A 53 11.61 -29.97 8.13
CA HIS A 53 10.61 -30.74 8.91
C HIS A 53 9.13 -30.40 8.74
N GLU A 54 8.75 -29.35 7.99
CA GLU A 54 7.35 -29.16 7.57
C GLU A 54 6.98 -30.20 6.48
N VAL A 55 5.89 -30.94 6.69
CA VAL A 55 5.50 -32.11 5.87
C VAL A 55 4.43 -31.81 4.82
N GLY A 56 3.68 -30.71 4.97
CA GLY A 56 2.61 -30.35 4.04
C GLY A 56 3.14 -30.11 2.63
N PHE A 57 4.27 -29.42 2.49
CA PHE A 57 4.92 -29.24 1.18
C PHE A 57 5.18 -30.58 0.47
N GLN A 58 5.68 -31.59 1.18
CA GLN A 58 6.00 -32.90 0.61
C GLN A 58 4.73 -33.62 0.09
N ASN A 59 3.60 -33.41 0.76
CA ASN A 59 2.28 -33.93 0.41
C ASN A 59 1.53 -33.06 -0.62
N GLY A 60 2.20 -32.03 -1.15
CA GLY A 60 1.67 -31.13 -2.18
C GLY A 60 0.67 -30.11 -1.64
N TRP A 61 0.69 -29.86 -0.34
CA TRP A 61 -0.15 -28.86 0.30
C TRP A 61 0.41 -27.46 0.03
N SER A 62 -0.50 -26.49 0.03
CA SER A 62 -0.22 -25.09 -0.27
C SER A 62 -0.26 -24.26 1.00
N SER A 63 0.22 -23.03 0.91
CA SER A 63 0.34 -22.11 2.04
C SER A 63 -0.44 -20.80 1.85
N LEU A 64 -0.94 -20.60 0.64
CA LEU A 64 -1.59 -19.38 0.20
C LEU A 64 -2.69 -19.73 -0.79
N TRP A 65 -3.84 -19.09 -0.63
CA TRP A 65 -4.87 -18.98 -1.65
C TRP A 65 -4.97 -17.51 -2.07
N ARG A 66 -5.09 -17.26 -3.38
CA ARG A 66 -5.31 -15.90 -3.93
C ARG A 66 -6.53 -15.90 -4.82
N HIS A 67 -7.38 -14.89 -4.66
CA HIS A 67 -8.51 -14.68 -5.54
C HIS A 67 -8.04 -14.39 -6.97
N ASP A 68 -8.81 -14.83 -7.97
CA ASP A 68 -8.43 -14.70 -9.38
C ASP A 68 -8.47 -13.24 -9.89
N GLN A 69 -9.25 -12.37 -9.24
CA GLN A 69 -9.47 -10.98 -9.70
C GLN A 69 -9.26 -9.93 -8.62
N LEU A 70 -9.40 -10.33 -7.35
CA LEU A 70 -9.33 -9.42 -6.22
C LEU A 70 -7.92 -9.50 -5.65
N PRO A 71 -7.38 -8.41 -5.10
CA PRO A 71 -6.16 -8.48 -4.31
C PRO A 71 -6.40 -9.12 -2.92
N LEU A 72 -7.29 -10.12 -2.84
CA LEU A 72 -7.61 -10.88 -1.63
C LEU A 72 -6.73 -12.11 -1.53
N SER A 73 -6.13 -12.32 -0.36
CA SER A 73 -5.38 -13.52 -0.01
C SER A 73 -5.89 -14.18 1.26
N LEU A 74 -5.71 -15.49 1.31
CA LEU A 74 -5.81 -16.31 2.51
C LEU A 74 -4.47 -17.03 2.69
N THR A 75 -3.74 -16.68 3.75
CA THR A 75 -2.45 -17.27 4.10
C THR A 75 -2.61 -18.20 5.30
N VAL A 76 -1.86 -19.30 5.33
CA VAL A 76 -1.88 -20.25 6.45
C VAL A 76 -0.46 -20.58 6.94
N ALA A 77 -0.31 -20.80 8.25
CA ALA A 77 0.98 -21.04 8.89
C ALA A 77 0.88 -21.94 10.13
N ASP A 78 2.01 -22.50 10.54
CA ASP A 78 2.18 -23.22 11.82
C ASP A 78 2.66 -22.30 12.97
N TYR A 79 3.13 -21.10 12.62
CA TYR A 79 3.66 -20.10 13.55
C TYR A 79 2.86 -18.81 13.45
N PRO A 80 2.65 -18.09 14.58
CA PRO A 80 1.93 -16.83 14.60
C PRO A 80 2.79 -15.62 14.17
N ASP A 81 4.01 -15.85 13.67
CA ASP A 81 4.93 -14.77 13.32
C ASP A 81 4.39 -13.93 12.15
N LEU A 82 4.33 -12.62 12.36
CA LEU A 82 3.86 -11.65 11.37
C LEU A 82 5.00 -10.81 10.79
N THR A 83 4.80 -10.29 9.58
CA THR A 83 5.58 -9.19 9.03
C THR A 83 5.26 -7.89 9.80
N PRO A 84 6.07 -6.83 9.66
CA PRO A 84 5.74 -5.54 10.25
C PRO A 84 4.34 -5.02 9.87
N SER A 85 3.85 -5.37 8.67
CA SER A 85 2.52 -4.97 8.18
C SER A 85 1.37 -5.91 8.57
N GLY A 86 1.67 -7.00 9.27
CA GLY A 86 0.66 -7.88 9.87
C GLY A 86 0.33 -9.15 9.09
N GLU A 87 1.01 -9.48 8.00
CA GLU A 87 0.80 -10.72 7.24
C GLU A 87 1.63 -11.87 7.79
N LEU A 88 1.20 -13.12 7.58
CA LEU A 88 1.93 -14.30 8.06
C LEU A 88 3.32 -14.40 7.40
N LYS A 89 4.36 -14.28 8.22
CA LYS A 89 5.77 -14.23 7.79
C LYS A 89 6.35 -15.60 7.43
N ARG A 90 5.82 -16.67 8.04
CA ARG A 90 6.29 -18.06 7.85
C ARG A 90 5.14 -18.96 7.37
N PRO A 91 4.62 -18.76 6.14
CA PRO A 91 3.56 -19.60 5.61
C PRO A 91 3.98 -21.08 5.60
N ALA A 92 3.04 -21.96 5.94
CA ALA A 92 3.23 -23.41 6.01
C ALA A 92 2.24 -24.11 5.08
N GLY A 93 2.54 -25.35 4.67
CA GLY A 93 1.72 -26.11 3.72
C GLY A 93 0.42 -26.60 4.35
N ASN A 94 -0.49 -25.73 4.74
CA ASN A 94 -1.62 -26.03 5.61
C ASN A 94 -3.00 -25.92 4.93
N ILE A 95 -3.02 -25.76 3.60
CA ILE A 95 -4.25 -25.72 2.80
C ILE A 95 -4.15 -26.61 1.56
N ALA A 96 -5.23 -27.34 1.26
CA ALA A 96 -5.34 -28.16 0.05
C ALA A 96 -6.77 -28.15 -0.52
N ILE A 97 -6.95 -28.77 -1.69
CA ILE A 97 -8.27 -29.00 -2.29
C ILE A 97 -8.57 -30.50 -2.22
N GLU A 98 -9.71 -30.86 -1.65
CA GLU A 98 -10.25 -32.22 -1.60
C GLU A 98 -11.72 -32.18 -2.04
N ASN A 99 -12.12 -33.03 -2.99
CA ASN A 99 -13.50 -33.08 -3.51
C ASN A 99 -14.07 -31.70 -3.91
N ASN A 100 -13.22 -30.86 -4.52
CA ASN A 100 -13.56 -29.49 -4.93
C ASN A 100 -13.91 -28.53 -3.78
N GLU A 101 -13.47 -28.84 -2.56
CA GLU A 101 -13.58 -28.00 -1.37
C GLU A 101 -12.19 -27.69 -0.80
N LEU A 102 -12.04 -26.55 -0.12
CA LEU A 102 -10.81 -26.24 0.59
C LEU A 102 -10.77 -27.03 1.90
N VAL A 103 -9.63 -27.62 2.19
CA VAL A 103 -9.35 -28.25 3.50
C VAL A 103 -8.23 -27.49 4.19
N LEU A 104 -8.43 -27.22 5.47
CA LEU A 104 -7.47 -26.59 6.37
C LEU A 104 -6.84 -27.66 7.24
N LEU A 105 -5.52 -27.64 7.34
CA LEU A 105 -4.72 -28.70 7.95
C LEU A 105 -3.74 -28.07 8.94
N GLY A 106 -3.55 -28.68 10.10
CA GLY A 106 -2.64 -28.19 11.12
C GLY A 106 -1.57 -29.22 11.48
N GLY A 107 -0.43 -28.71 11.94
CA GLY A 107 0.72 -29.51 12.33
C GLY A 107 0.49 -30.42 13.54
N MET A 108 1.36 -31.42 13.70
CA MET A 108 1.27 -32.40 14.78
C MET A 108 1.40 -31.76 16.17
N THR A 109 2.36 -30.84 16.33
CA THR A 109 2.64 -30.15 17.60
C THR A 109 2.20 -28.68 17.58
N ARG A 110 1.66 -28.19 16.47
CA ARG A 110 1.35 -26.77 16.24
C ARG A 110 -0.12 -26.57 15.92
N ASN A 111 -0.67 -25.43 16.32
CA ASN A 111 -1.99 -24.99 15.84
C ASN A 111 -1.88 -24.52 14.39
N LEU A 112 -3.03 -24.33 13.75
CA LEU A 112 -3.11 -23.69 12.44
C LEU A 112 -3.47 -22.22 12.62
N TYR A 113 -2.60 -21.35 12.13
CA TYR A 113 -2.84 -19.91 12.02
C TYR A 113 -3.27 -19.57 10.61
N MET A 114 -4.24 -18.69 10.49
CA MET A 114 -4.86 -18.31 9.24
C MET A 114 -5.04 -16.79 9.22
N GLU A 115 -4.69 -16.17 8.10
CA GLU A 115 -4.77 -14.73 7.89
C GLU A 115 -5.47 -14.47 6.56
N VAL A 116 -6.44 -13.56 6.58
CA VAL A 116 -7.12 -13.06 5.37
C VAL A 116 -6.75 -11.60 5.20
N SER A 117 -6.20 -11.24 4.04
CA SER A 117 -5.76 -9.86 3.72
C SER A 117 -6.45 -9.32 2.50
N LEU A 118 -6.93 -8.08 2.62
CA LEU A 118 -7.08 -7.13 1.53
C LEU A 118 -6.01 -6.03 1.68
N PRO A 119 -5.63 -5.32 0.60
CA PRO A 119 -4.71 -4.20 0.70
C PRO A 119 -5.27 -3.09 1.60
N LYS A 120 -4.39 -2.19 2.05
CA LYS A 120 -4.80 -0.92 2.65
C LYS A 120 -5.82 -0.21 1.74
N GLY A 121 -6.70 0.61 2.32
CA GLY A 121 -7.79 1.22 1.59
C GLY A 121 -9.07 0.37 1.56
N TYR A 122 -8.97 -0.95 1.71
CA TYR A 122 -10.13 -1.82 1.90
C TYR A 122 -10.46 -1.98 3.38
N ARG A 123 -11.70 -2.33 3.68
CA ARG A 123 -12.14 -2.66 5.03
C ARG A 123 -13.12 -3.82 4.99
N ILE A 124 -12.81 -4.88 5.72
CA ILE A 124 -13.70 -6.02 5.88
C ILE A 124 -14.82 -5.61 6.84
N THR A 125 -16.06 -5.81 6.45
CA THR A 125 -17.26 -5.42 7.21
C THR A 125 -17.98 -6.62 7.80
N GLY A 126 -17.57 -7.83 7.45
CA GLY A 126 -18.07 -9.05 8.07
C GLY A 126 -17.58 -10.30 7.37
N TYR A 127 -17.84 -11.45 7.97
CA TYR A 127 -17.58 -12.73 7.35
C TYR A 127 -18.48 -13.81 7.93
N THR A 128 -18.66 -14.89 7.17
CA THR A 128 -19.24 -16.16 7.63
C THR A 128 -18.35 -17.31 7.16
N LEU A 129 -17.78 -18.05 8.09
CA LEU A 129 -17.01 -19.27 7.84
C LEU A 129 -17.77 -20.48 8.40
N VAL A 130 -18.08 -21.44 7.52
CA VAL A 130 -18.74 -22.71 7.84
C VAL A 130 -17.80 -23.86 7.53
N MET A 131 -17.59 -24.71 8.53
CA MET A 131 -16.67 -25.84 8.50
C MET A 131 -17.41 -27.16 8.72
N LYS A 132 -16.88 -28.24 8.13
CA LYS A 132 -17.31 -29.62 8.36
C LYS A 132 -16.25 -30.39 9.13
N ASN A 133 -16.69 -31.24 10.05
CA ASN A 133 -15.83 -32.14 10.81
C ASN A 133 -15.87 -33.54 10.21
N ASN A 134 -15.32 -33.69 9.01
CA ASN A 134 -15.36 -34.93 8.22
C ASN A 134 -13.96 -35.50 7.95
N LEU A 135 -12.92 -34.99 8.60
CA LEU A 135 -11.51 -35.36 8.36
C LEU A 135 -10.86 -36.12 9.53
N ASN A 136 -11.48 -36.18 10.71
CA ASN A 136 -10.91 -36.85 11.88
C ASN A 136 -10.64 -38.33 11.57
N GLY A 137 -9.40 -38.77 11.84
CA GLY A 137 -8.99 -40.15 11.60
C GLY A 137 -8.92 -40.55 10.11
N LYS A 138 -9.12 -39.64 9.15
CA LYS A 138 -9.01 -39.93 7.70
C LYS A 138 -7.60 -39.63 7.18
N THR A 139 -7.31 -40.14 5.99
CA THR A 139 -6.07 -39.82 5.27
C THR A 139 -6.37 -38.75 4.25
N VAL A 140 -5.63 -37.63 4.28
CA VAL A 140 -5.74 -36.53 3.32
C VAL A 140 -4.42 -36.45 2.56
N ARG A 141 -4.46 -36.66 1.24
CA ARG A 141 -3.29 -36.64 0.33
C ARG A 141 -2.05 -37.38 0.86
N GLY A 142 -2.26 -38.56 1.43
CA GLY A 142 -1.18 -39.42 1.94
C GLY A 142 -0.83 -39.21 3.42
N MET A 143 -1.43 -38.24 4.10
CA MET A 143 -1.18 -37.96 5.51
C MET A 143 -2.36 -38.37 6.39
N LYS A 144 -2.11 -39.22 7.39
CA LYS A 144 -3.13 -39.67 8.35
C LYS A 144 -3.38 -38.60 9.41
N LEU A 145 -4.62 -38.15 9.52
CA LEU A 145 -5.06 -37.22 10.56
C LEU A 145 -5.48 -37.98 11.82
N GLY A 146 -5.25 -37.38 12.98
CA GLY A 146 -5.73 -37.86 14.26
C GLY A 146 -7.22 -37.62 14.46
N LYS A 147 -7.75 -38.17 15.56
CA LYS A 147 -9.07 -37.82 16.09
C LYS A 147 -8.85 -36.69 17.09
N VAL A 148 -9.12 -35.45 16.69
CA VAL A 148 -8.72 -34.27 17.47
C VAL A 148 -9.92 -33.37 17.71
N THR A 149 -10.19 -33.09 18.99
CA THR A 149 -11.07 -32.01 19.41
C THR A 149 -10.40 -30.68 19.12
N LYS A 150 -11.12 -29.76 18.49
CA LYS A 150 -10.57 -28.50 17.99
C LYS A 150 -11.60 -27.37 18.03
N LYS A 151 -11.16 -26.13 17.93
CA LYS A 151 -12.06 -24.97 17.91
C LYS A 151 -11.46 -23.84 17.09
N MET A 152 -12.29 -23.18 16.28
CA MET A 152 -11.86 -22.02 15.50
C MET A 152 -12.07 -20.75 16.31
N TYR A 153 -11.05 -19.92 16.36
CA TYR A 153 -11.06 -18.61 16.99
C TYR A 153 -10.79 -17.55 15.94
N GLU A 154 -11.53 -16.44 15.99
CA GLU A 154 -11.07 -15.18 15.43
C GLU A 154 -10.34 -14.40 16.53
N THR A 155 -9.16 -13.87 16.22
CA THR A 155 -8.28 -13.19 17.16
C THR A 155 -7.88 -11.81 16.65
N ASN A 156 -7.07 -11.10 17.43
CA ASN A 156 -6.25 -10.01 16.91
C ASN A 156 -4.94 -10.56 16.30
N LYS A 157 -4.08 -9.66 15.84
CA LYS A 157 -2.75 -9.97 15.27
C LYS A 157 -1.80 -10.70 16.23
N ASP A 158 -2.07 -10.67 17.54
CA ASP A 158 -1.25 -11.35 18.55
C ASP A 158 -1.66 -12.82 18.72
N PHE A 159 -2.71 -13.27 18.01
CA PHE A 159 -3.28 -14.61 18.11
C PHE A 159 -3.65 -15.04 19.55
N ASN A 160 -4.04 -14.07 20.38
CA ASN A 160 -4.38 -14.32 21.78
C ASN A 160 -5.74 -15.02 21.91
N LEU A 161 -5.72 -16.32 22.24
CA LEU A 161 -6.92 -17.13 22.43
C LEU A 161 -7.73 -16.76 23.67
N GLY A 162 -7.11 -16.13 24.69
CA GLY A 162 -7.78 -15.69 25.92
C GLY A 162 -8.65 -14.44 25.73
N SER A 163 -8.48 -13.72 24.63
CA SER A 163 -9.26 -12.52 24.28
C SER A 163 -9.77 -12.58 22.84
N ALA A 164 -10.20 -13.77 22.42
CA ALA A 164 -10.76 -13.99 21.10
C ALA A 164 -11.97 -13.08 20.83
N LYS A 165 -12.08 -12.62 19.58
CA LYS A 165 -13.17 -11.74 19.12
C LYS A 165 -14.48 -12.50 18.94
N THR A 166 -14.38 -13.71 18.42
CA THR A 166 -15.48 -14.68 18.35
C THR A 166 -14.91 -16.09 18.20
N THR A 167 -15.74 -17.10 18.42
CA THR A 167 -15.32 -18.50 18.35
C THR A 167 -16.43 -19.36 17.75
N SER A 168 -16.06 -20.43 17.05
CA SER A 168 -17.01 -21.48 16.67
C SER A 168 -17.50 -22.27 17.90
N GLU A 169 -18.49 -23.14 17.73
CA GLU A 169 -18.68 -24.26 18.66
C GLU A 169 -17.42 -25.15 18.72
N GLN A 170 -17.25 -25.89 19.81
CA GLN A 170 -16.19 -26.90 19.90
C GLN A 170 -16.47 -28.04 18.91
N ILE A 171 -15.49 -28.34 18.09
CA ILE A 171 -15.53 -29.41 17.08
C ILE A 171 -15.02 -30.69 17.74
N SER A 172 -15.84 -31.74 17.74
CA SER A 172 -15.52 -33.01 18.42
C SER A 172 -14.39 -33.81 17.73
N GLU A 173 -13.89 -34.85 18.41
CA GLU A 173 -12.90 -35.80 17.87
C GLU A 173 -13.51 -36.85 16.91
N TYR A 174 -14.84 -36.93 16.82
CA TYR A 174 -15.57 -37.84 15.93
C TYR A 174 -15.84 -37.15 14.60
N ASN A 175 -16.15 -37.92 13.55
CA ASN A 175 -16.67 -37.32 12.32
C ASN A 175 -18.18 -37.08 12.47
N GLU A 176 -18.64 -35.91 12.04
CA GLU A 176 -20.05 -35.53 12.07
C GLU A 176 -20.44 -35.04 10.67
N GLU A 177 -20.72 -35.98 9.77
CA GLU A 177 -20.84 -35.73 8.33
C GLU A 177 -21.92 -34.70 7.96
N THR A 178 -22.95 -34.52 8.79
CA THR A 178 -24.04 -33.55 8.57
C THR A 178 -23.96 -32.29 9.43
N LYS A 179 -23.10 -32.26 10.46
CA LYS A 179 -23.03 -31.11 11.37
C LYS A 179 -22.09 -30.04 10.80
N GLU A 180 -22.58 -28.81 10.82
CA GLU A 180 -21.85 -27.63 10.38
C GLU A 180 -21.41 -26.78 11.57
N TYR A 181 -20.17 -26.30 11.50
CA TYR A 181 -19.55 -25.48 12.52
C TYR A 181 -19.33 -24.08 11.97
N THR A 182 -20.04 -23.11 12.52
CA THR A 182 -20.02 -21.74 12.02
C THR A 182 -19.28 -20.80 12.97
N ILE A 183 -18.50 -19.89 12.39
CA ILE A 183 -17.99 -18.69 13.05
C ILE A 183 -18.28 -17.50 12.13
N LYS A 184 -18.87 -16.45 12.67
CA LYS A 184 -19.25 -15.25 11.90
C LYS A 184 -19.12 -14.01 12.76
N ARG A 185 -18.80 -12.89 12.12
CA ARG A 185 -18.82 -11.56 12.73
C ARG A 185 -19.26 -10.54 11.69
N THR A 186 -19.96 -9.50 12.14
CA THR A 186 -20.27 -8.31 11.36
C THR A 186 -19.70 -7.12 12.11
N SER A 187 -19.05 -6.23 11.38
CA SER A 187 -18.47 -5.01 11.89
C SER A 187 -19.55 -4.13 12.52
N MET A 188 -19.34 -3.72 13.76
CA MET A 188 -20.26 -2.83 14.49
C MET A 188 -19.97 -1.35 14.26
N THR A 189 -18.71 -1.01 13.96
CA THR A 189 -18.24 0.35 13.69
C THR A 189 -17.15 0.33 12.62
N LYS A 190 -16.81 1.48 12.04
CA LYS A 190 -15.74 1.60 11.04
C LYS A 190 -14.35 1.16 11.55
N ASP A 191 -14.14 1.14 12.87
CA ASP A 191 -12.86 0.80 13.50
C ASP A 191 -12.83 -0.63 14.09
N ASP A 192 -13.94 -1.39 14.02
CA ASP A 192 -14.03 -2.75 14.58
C ASP A 192 -13.24 -3.78 13.75
N MET A 193 -13.31 -3.67 12.43
CA MET A 193 -12.66 -4.56 11.48
C MET A 193 -11.86 -3.74 10.49
N GLY A 194 -10.60 -4.13 10.26
CA GLY A 194 -9.70 -3.52 9.28
C GLY A 194 -9.69 -4.28 7.95
N ASN A 195 -8.56 -4.19 7.24
CA ASN A 195 -8.32 -4.91 5.99
C ASN A 195 -7.77 -6.34 6.19
N GLN A 196 -7.46 -6.73 7.43
CA GLN A 196 -6.91 -8.04 7.77
C GLN A 196 -7.77 -8.73 8.85
N LEU A 197 -7.93 -10.05 8.74
CA LEU A 197 -8.53 -10.91 9.77
C LEU A 197 -7.57 -12.03 10.17
N TYR A 198 -7.58 -12.35 11.46
CA TYR A 198 -6.70 -13.35 12.06
C TYR A 198 -7.52 -14.46 12.70
N PHE A 199 -7.15 -15.70 12.40
CA PHE A 199 -7.82 -16.88 12.90
C PHE A 199 -6.82 -17.91 13.41
N CYS A 200 -7.26 -18.69 14.39
CA CYS A 200 -6.52 -19.84 14.90
C CYS A 200 -7.47 -21.03 15.01
N LEU A 201 -7.16 -22.12 14.30
CA LEU A 201 -7.77 -23.42 14.56
C LEU A 201 -6.92 -24.13 15.62
N ASP A 202 -7.40 -24.04 16.85
CA ASP A 202 -6.72 -24.56 18.03
C ASP A 202 -7.06 -26.04 18.26
N LYS A 203 -6.04 -26.85 18.48
CA LYS A 203 -6.15 -28.27 18.84
C LYS A 203 -5.85 -28.53 20.32
N ARG A 204 -5.69 -27.49 21.14
CA ARG A 204 -5.19 -27.59 22.51
C ARG A 204 -3.87 -28.38 22.56
N ASN A 205 -3.76 -29.33 23.49
CA ASN A 205 -2.56 -30.12 23.73
C ASN A 205 -2.48 -31.42 22.91
N ALA A 206 -3.38 -31.63 21.93
CA ALA A 206 -3.33 -32.85 21.11
C ALA A 206 -2.01 -32.95 20.34
N ASN A 207 -1.40 -34.14 20.28
CA ASN A 207 -0.16 -34.39 19.54
C ASN A 207 -0.44 -35.20 18.27
N ALA A 208 -1.19 -34.60 17.35
CA ALA A 208 -1.60 -35.24 16.11
C ALA A 208 -1.92 -34.19 15.06
N TYR A 209 -1.68 -34.51 13.79
CA TYR A 209 -2.18 -33.71 12.69
C TYR A 209 -3.71 -33.70 12.68
N PHE A 210 -4.30 -32.59 12.27
CA PHE A 210 -5.74 -32.36 12.33
C PHE A 210 -6.17 -31.45 11.17
N GLY A 211 -7.47 -31.35 10.95
CA GLY A 211 -7.99 -30.46 9.93
C GLY A 211 -9.51 -30.40 9.88
N VAL A 212 -10.02 -29.47 9.09
CA VAL A 212 -11.44 -29.27 8.81
C VAL A 212 -11.62 -29.00 7.32
N THR A 213 -12.81 -29.29 6.80
CA THR A 213 -13.19 -28.88 5.44
C THR A 213 -13.94 -27.55 5.51
N ILE A 214 -13.58 -26.58 4.69
CA ILE A 214 -14.34 -25.34 4.49
C ILE A 214 -15.49 -25.65 3.55
N LYS A 215 -16.72 -25.63 4.06
CA LYS A 215 -17.94 -25.71 3.24
C LYS A 215 -18.22 -24.37 2.56
N TYR A 216 -18.05 -23.29 3.33
CA TYR A 216 -18.39 -21.94 2.92
C TYR A 216 -17.50 -20.95 3.66
N PHE A 217 -16.94 -19.98 2.95
CA PHE A 217 -16.25 -18.86 3.59
C PHE A 217 -16.49 -17.60 2.78
N GLU A 218 -17.47 -16.81 3.21
CA GLU A 218 -17.81 -15.53 2.59
C GLU A 218 -17.30 -14.37 3.43
N LEU A 219 -16.78 -13.36 2.76
CA LEU A 219 -16.36 -12.09 3.31
C LEU A 219 -17.23 -10.99 2.74
N HIS A 220 -17.56 -10.00 3.57
CA HIS A 220 -18.12 -8.72 3.16
C HIS A 220 -17.08 -7.63 3.38
N PHE A 221 -16.92 -6.71 2.44
CA PHE A 221 -15.93 -5.64 2.55
C PHE A 221 -16.31 -4.39 1.75
N THR A 222 -15.66 -3.27 2.05
CA THR A 222 -15.80 -1.99 1.38
C THR A 222 -14.43 -1.45 0.97
N ALA A 223 -14.39 -0.50 0.02
CA ALA A 223 -13.20 0.25 -0.37
C ALA A 223 -13.09 1.61 0.34
N GLU A 224 -13.96 1.87 1.31
CA GLU A 224 -13.97 3.07 2.17
C GLU A 224 -13.15 2.84 3.45
N GLY A 225 -12.06 2.07 3.36
CA GLY A 225 -11.13 1.87 4.46
C GLY A 225 -10.08 2.98 4.48
N ASP A 226 -10.45 4.18 4.95
CA ASP A 226 -9.54 5.32 5.02
C ASP A 226 -8.25 4.93 5.75
N PHE A 227 -7.12 5.27 5.14
CA PHE A 227 -5.81 5.18 5.79
C PHE A 227 -5.01 6.45 5.52
N THR A 228 -4.20 6.86 6.48
CA THR A 228 -3.41 8.09 6.40
C THR A 228 -1.94 7.75 6.40
N GLU A 229 -1.22 8.30 5.41
CA GLU A 229 0.24 8.21 5.33
C GLU A 229 0.85 9.60 5.59
N HIS A 230 1.94 9.64 6.36
CA HIS A 230 2.65 10.87 6.68
C HIS A 230 3.73 11.14 5.63
N VAL A 231 3.55 12.21 4.86
CA VAL A 231 4.48 12.63 3.80
C VAL A 231 5.59 13.46 4.45
N ALA A 232 6.66 12.75 4.82
CA ALA A 232 7.92 13.26 5.36
C ALA A 232 9.11 12.43 4.84
N PRO A 233 10.35 12.94 4.89
CA PRO A 233 11.53 12.15 4.55
C PRO A 233 11.63 10.91 5.44
N VAL A 234 11.99 9.76 4.85
CA VAL A 234 12.20 8.51 5.61
C VAL A 234 13.39 8.67 6.54
N LEU A 235 14.53 9.11 6.00
CA LEU A 235 15.72 9.50 6.74
C LEU A 235 16.32 10.77 6.14
N VAL A 236 16.96 11.58 6.99
CA VAL A 236 17.70 12.77 6.52
C VAL A 236 18.85 12.39 5.59
N SER A 237 19.51 11.25 5.86
CA SER A 237 20.61 10.73 5.05
C SER A 237 20.20 10.35 3.62
N ASP A 238 18.91 10.22 3.33
CA ASP A 238 18.42 9.90 1.98
C ASP A 238 18.47 11.14 1.07
N ILE A 239 18.52 12.34 1.63
CA ILE A 239 18.60 13.62 0.90
C ILE A 239 19.85 14.39 1.33
N GLN A 240 21.03 13.88 0.92
CA GLN A 240 22.35 14.49 1.20
C GLN A 240 22.62 15.77 0.40
N SER A 241 21.78 16.08 -0.57
CA SER A 241 21.77 17.37 -1.27
C SER A 241 20.34 17.63 -1.74
N PRO A 242 19.90 18.90 -1.88
CA PRO A 242 18.53 19.18 -2.30
C PRO A 242 18.16 18.44 -3.59
N VAL A 243 16.95 17.87 -3.61
CA VAL A 243 16.32 17.16 -4.72
C VAL A 243 15.10 17.93 -5.23
N SER A 244 14.57 17.53 -6.38
CA SER A 244 13.32 18.05 -6.95
C SER A 244 12.16 17.05 -6.89
N TYR A 245 12.47 15.82 -6.49
CA TYR A 245 11.56 14.69 -6.39
C TYR A 245 12.02 13.77 -5.24
N TYR A 246 11.07 13.20 -4.49
CA TYR A 246 11.38 12.21 -3.47
C TYR A 246 10.24 11.19 -3.31
N GLU A 247 10.62 9.92 -3.11
CA GLU A 247 9.72 8.79 -2.90
C GLU A 247 9.63 8.41 -1.42
N MET A 248 8.42 8.17 -0.94
CA MET A 248 8.14 7.80 0.45
C MET A 248 7.41 6.46 0.47
N PRO A 249 8.11 5.36 0.80
CA PRO A 249 7.53 4.04 0.83
C PRO A 249 6.53 3.89 1.98
N PHE A 250 5.42 3.23 1.68
CA PHE A 250 4.51 2.66 2.67
C PHE A 250 4.17 1.23 2.29
N THR A 251 3.76 0.43 3.29
CA THR A 251 3.38 -0.96 3.07
C THR A 251 1.91 -1.05 2.65
N THR A 252 1.63 -1.90 1.67
CA THR A 252 0.31 -2.02 1.05
C THR A 252 -0.62 -3.02 1.74
N SER A 253 -0.14 -3.71 2.79
CA SER A 253 -0.81 -4.88 3.39
C SER A 253 -1.10 -6.01 2.37
N LYS A 254 -0.15 -6.21 1.45
CA LYS A 254 -0.12 -7.35 0.51
C LYS A 254 1.24 -8.01 0.60
N LEU A 255 1.27 -9.33 0.52
CA LEU A 255 2.52 -10.10 0.47
C LEU A 255 3.20 -10.04 -0.90
N ASP A 256 4.46 -9.61 -0.90
CA ASP A 256 5.41 -9.97 -1.93
C ASP A 256 6.02 -11.34 -1.61
N ILE A 257 5.65 -12.34 -2.42
CA ILE A 257 6.08 -13.73 -2.26
C ILE A 257 7.41 -14.02 -2.97
N GLY A 258 7.94 -13.07 -3.75
CA GLY A 258 9.12 -13.26 -4.59
C GLY A 258 8.89 -14.27 -5.73
N PRO A 259 9.97 -14.82 -6.31
CA PRO A 259 9.88 -15.69 -7.48
C PRO A 259 9.28 -17.06 -7.14
N ILE A 260 8.36 -17.51 -7.99
CA ILE A 260 7.86 -18.89 -8.01
C ILE A 260 8.74 -19.71 -8.95
N LYS A 261 9.32 -20.80 -8.44
CA LYS A 261 10.21 -21.69 -9.20
C LYS A 261 10.08 -23.14 -8.74
N PRO A 262 10.57 -24.13 -9.51
CA PRO A 262 10.65 -25.50 -9.05
C PRO A 262 11.54 -25.58 -7.80
N ASN A 263 11.01 -26.13 -6.71
CA ASN A 263 11.78 -26.44 -5.51
C ASN A 263 11.49 -27.88 -5.08
N SER A 264 12.53 -28.55 -4.58
CA SER A 264 12.44 -29.89 -3.99
C SER A 264 12.86 -29.80 -2.53
N LYS A 265 12.32 -30.69 -1.69
CA LYS A 265 12.64 -30.73 -0.25
C LYS A 265 12.98 -32.15 0.15
N ASN A 266 14.08 -32.38 0.86
CA ASN A 266 14.48 -33.70 1.41
C ASN A 266 14.46 -34.85 0.38
N GLY A 267 14.90 -34.61 -0.87
CA GLY A 267 14.88 -35.63 -1.93
C GLY A 267 13.47 -36.08 -2.38
N SER A 268 12.43 -35.36 -1.98
CA SER A 268 11.03 -35.65 -2.27
C SER A 268 10.52 -34.94 -3.55
N LYS A 269 9.20 -34.89 -3.71
CA LYS A 269 8.51 -34.30 -4.86
C LYS A 269 8.91 -32.84 -5.09
N THR A 270 8.97 -32.47 -6.36
CA THR A 270 9.26 -31.11 -6.81
C THR A 270 7.95 -30.40 -7.11
N TYR A 271 7.78 -29.19 -6.58
CA TYR A 271 6.63 -28.34 -6.85
C TYR A 271 7.10 -26.94 -7.27
N TYR A 272 6.27 -26.26 -8.07
CA TYR A 272 6.43 -24.82 -8.24
C TYR A 272 5.99 -24.12 -6.96
N SER A 273 6.92 -23.42 -6.32
CA SER A 273 6.66 -22.74 -5.06
C SER A 273 7.49 -21.47 -4.91
N TYR A 274 6.99 -20.58 -4.07
CA TYR A 274 7.78 -19.44 -3.57
C TYR A 274 8.57 -19.85 -2.32
N ASN A 275 9.67 -19.18 -2.00
CA ASN A 275 10.42 -19.47 -0.77
C ASN A 275 9.87 -18.61 0.38
N TYR A 276 9.49 -19.22 1.51
CA TYR A 276 9.00 -18.48 2.67
C TYR A 276 10.00 -17.40 3.14
N LYS A 277 11.31 -17.63 2.97
CA LYS A 277 12.37 -16.66 3.32
C LYS A 277 12.36 -15.39 2.47
N ASN A 278 11.72 -15.43 1.30
CA ASN A 278 11.63 -14.26 0.42
C ASN A 278 10.42 -13.38 0.73
N VAL A 279 9.45 -13.92 1.48
CA VAL A 279 8.20 -13.24 1.83
C VAL A 279 8.50 -11.94 2.55
N ALA A 280 7.90 -10.85 2.06
CA ALA A 280 7.98 -9.54 2.67
C ALA A 280 6.73 -8.71 2.35
N ASP A 281 6.60 -7.57 3.00
CA ASP A 281 5.57 -6.60 2.71
C ASP A 281 5.81 -5.99 1.32
N LEU A 282 4.78 -5.99 0.48
CA LEU A 282 4.78 -5.23 -0.75
C LEU A 282 4.67 -3.74 -0.41
N THR A 283 5.62 -2.95 -0.88
CA THR A 283 5.67 -1.50 -0.66
C THR A 283 5.26 -0.73 -1.91
N ALA A 284 4.73 0.47 -1.70
CA ALA A 284 4.40 1.43 -2.74
C ALA A 284 4.89 2.81 -2.29
N ASN A 285 5.16 3.72 -3.23
CA ASN A 285 5.75 5.01 -2.92
C ASN A 285 4.76 6.14 -3.13
N MET A 286 4.43 6.87 -2.08
CA MET A 286 3.94 8.24 -2.24
C MET A 286 5.07 9.08 -2.82
N ILE A 287 4.75 10.11 -3.60
CA ILE A 287 5.77 11.00 -4.17
C ILE A 287 5.51 12.45 -3.77
N ILE A 288 6.58 13.20 -3.55
CA ILE A 288 6.57 14.66 -3.47
C ILE A 288 7.49 15.21 -4.54
N TYR A 289 7.04 16.23 -5.27
CA TYR A 289 7.83 16.86 -6.32
C TYR A 289 7.48 18.33 -6.52
N GLN A 290 8.45 19.10 -7.01
CA GLN A 290 8.25 20.49 -7.42
C GLN A 290 7.78 20.59 -8.88
N GLN A 291 7.21 21.73 -9.26
CA GLN A 291 6.48 21.93 -10.52
C GLN A 291 7.30 21.64 -11.80
N ASP A 292 8.60 21.91 -11.80
CA ASP A 292 9.51 21.68 -12.93
C ASP A 292 10.24 20.32 -12.85
N ALA A 293 9.91 19.47 -11.89
CA ALA A 293 10.44 18.12 -11.72
C ALA A 293 9.73 17.08 -12.62
N ILE A 294 9.26 17.49 -13.79
CA ILE A 294 8.56 16.62 -14.75
C ILE A 294 9.49 16.34 -15.94
N ASN A 295 9.74 15.07 -16.22
CA ASN A 295 10.62 14.64 -17.30
C ASN A 295 9.93 14.71 -18.69
N ALA A 296 10.68 14.41 -19.75
CA ALA A 296 10.16 14.39 -21.12
C ALA A 296 9.03 13.36 -21.37
N LYS A 297 8.90 12.35 -20.50
CA LYS A 297 7.84 11.34 -20.51
C LYS A 297 6.62 11.74 -19.66
N LYS A 298 6.60 12.95 -19.12
CA LYS A 298 5.54 13.47 -18.22
C LYS A 298 5.45 12.73 -16.89
N GLU A 299 6.57 12.22 -16.40
CA GLU A 299 6.68 11.58 -15.08
C GLU A 299 7.44 12.50 -14.13
N ALA A 300 7.07 12.49 -12.86
CA ALA A 300 7.84 13.15 -11.82
C ALA A 300 9.22 12.47 -11.67
N ALA A 301 10.29 13.26 -11.67
CA ALA A 301 11.66 12.78 -11.61
C ALA A 301 12.61 13.87 -11.11
N ASP A 302 13.79 13.49 -10.63
CA ASP A 302 14.77 14.44 -10.11
C ASP A 302 15.56 15.17 -11.23
N VAL A 303 14.84 15.94 -12.07
CA VAL A 303 15.36 16.56 -13.31
C VAL A 303 15.40 18.09 -13.27
N ALA A 304 14.85 18.73 -12.24
CA ALA A 304 14.81 20.18 -12.17
C ALA A 304 16.22 20.78 -12.08
N ALA A 305 16.43 21.92 -12.76
CA ALA A 305 17.71 22.60 -12.77
C ALA A 305 18.06 23.20 -11.38
N SER A 306 17.04 23.69 -10.67
CA SER A 306 17.15 24.15 -9.28
C SER A 306 16.34 23.22 -8.40
N LYS A 307 16.93 22.73 -7.31
CA LYS A 307 16.34 21.68 -6.48
C LYS A 307 15.97 22.26 -5.11
N HIS A 308 14.69 22.15 -4.74
CA HIS A 308 14.12 22.89 -3.61
C HIS A 308 13.57 22.00 -2.49
N ILE A 309 13.77 20.67 -2.56
CA ILE A 309 13.34 19.72 -1.53
C ILE A 309 14.57 19.23 -0.77
N SER A 310 14.55 19.35 0.54
CA SER A 310 15.61 18.85 1.42
C SER A 310 15.02 18.16 2.64
N ALA A 311 15.85 17.45 3.42
CA ALA A 311 15.43 16.80 4.65
C ALA A 311 16.22 17.32 5.85
N PHE A 312 15.59 17.32 7.02
CA PHE A 312 16.26 17.61 8.29
C PHE A 312 15.50 17.08 9.49
N VAL A 313 16.17 17.06 10.66
CA VAL A 313 15.53 16.75 11.94
C VAL A 313 15.15 18.03 12.68
N MET A 314 13.91 18.08 13.18
CA MET A 314 13.43 19.09 14.12
C MET A 314 12.51 18.41 15.12
N ASP A 315 12.65 18.72 16.40
CA ASP A 315 11.87 18.10 17.49
C ASP A 315 11.89 16.56 17.46
N ASN A 316 13.05 15.99 17.15
CA ASN A 316 13.29 14.54 16.99
C ASN A 316 12.45 13.87 15.88
N LYS A 317 11.96 14.65 14.91
CA LYS A 317 11.22 14.15 13.74
C LYS A 317 11.84 14.63 12.45
N THR A 318 11.72 13.85 11.39
CA THR A 318 12.16 14.24 10.05
C THR A 318 11.12 15.17 9.41
N HIS A 319 11.61 16.21 8.74
CA HIS A 319 10.77 17.19 8.05
C HIS A 319 11.35 17.51 6.68
N PHE A 320 10.48 17.84 5.72
CA PHE A 320 10.91 18.46 4.48
C PHE A 320 11.27 19.92 4.73
N GLY A 321 12.42 20.32 4.21
CA GLY A 321 12.82 21.72 4.03
C GLY A 321 12.56 22.13 2.60
N LEU A 322 11.56 22.98 2.40
CA LEU A 322 11.09 23.41 1.09
C LEU A 322 11.56 24.83 0.77
N GLY A 323 12.01 25.06 -0.47
CA GLY A 323 12.28 26.39 -1.03
C GLY A 323 11.03 27.09 -1.54
N ASN A 324 11.21 28.23 -2.22
CA ASN A 324 10.11 28.90 -2.92
C ASN A 324 9.76 28.13 -4.20
N ASP A 325 8.63 27.42 -4.22
CA ASP A 325 8.14 26.69 -5.38
C ASP A 325 6.68 26.27 -5.22
N THR A 326 6.12 25.69 -6.28
CA THR A 326 4.88 24.91 -6.25
C THR A 326 5.21 23.43 -6.15
N TYR A 327 4.53 22.74 -5.24
CA TYR A 327 4.75 21.35 -4.91
C TYR A 327 3.47 20.51 -5.07
N PHE A 328 3.69 19.24 -5.34
CA PHE A 328 2.67 18.21 -5.46
C PHE A 328 3.00 17.04 -4.56
N VAL A 329 1.96 16.47 -3.95
CA VAL A 329 2.04 15.19 -3.25
C VAL A 329 1.04 14.25 -3.92
N GLU A 330 1.51 13.10 -4.37
CA GLU A 330 0.78 12.21 -5.27
C GLU A 330 0.83 10.75 -4.83
N THR A 331 -0.28 10.05 -5.06
CA THR A 331 -0.46 8.64 -4.70
C THR A 331 0.27 7.70 -5.67
N PRO A 332 0.75 6.53 -5.22
CA PRO A 332 1.31 5.54 -6.14
C PRO A 332 0.22 4.97 -7.06
N THR A 333 0.62 4.75 -8.30
CA THR A 333 -0.19 4.07 -9.32
C THR A 333 0.22 2.60 -9.50
N THR A 334 1.39 2.24 -8.98
CA THR A 334 1.98 0.90 -9.06
C THR A 334 2.81 0.58 -7.83
N ALA A 335 2.98 -0.71 -7.54
CA ALA A 335 4.01 -1.24 -6.66
C ALA A 335 4.88 -2.23 -7.42
N THR A 336 6.20 -2.13 -7.25
CA THR A 336 7.16 -3.05 -7.87
C THR A 336 7.50 -4.16 -6.88
N THR A 337 7.32 -5.41 -7.31
CA THR A 337 7.74 -6.58 -6.53
C THR A 337 9.26 -6.72 -6.53
N LYS A 338 9.84 -7.48 -5.59
CA LYS A 338 11.26 -7.86 -5.57
C LYS A 338 11.72 -8.58 -6.83
N LYS A 339 10.80 -9.18 -7.59
CA LYS A 339 11.07 -9.81 -8.89
C LYS A 339 11.20 -8.79 -10.03
N GLY A 340 10.75 -7.55 -9.82
CA GLY A 340 10.71 -6.48 -10.83
C GLY A 340 9.36 -6.38 -11.57
N ASP A 341 8.36 -7.17 -11.17
CA ASP A 341 7.02 -7.08 -11.76
C ASP A 341 6.29 -5.85 -11.18
N ASN A 342 5.66 -5.03 -12.03
CA ASN A 342 4.84 -3.89 -11.62
C ASN A 342 3.38 -4.31 -11.44
N LEU A 343 2.85 -4.10 -10.25
CA LEU A 343 1.46 -4.35 -9.88
C LEU A 343 0.70 -3.03 -9.86
N LEU A 344 -0.41 -2.94 -10.57
CA LEU A 344 -1.28 -1.76 -10.52
C LEU A 344 -1.83 -1.55 -9.12
N LEU A 345 -1.83 -0.30 -8.67
CA LEU A 345 -2.46 0.17 -7.46
C LEU A 345 -3.43 1.29 -7.81
N GLY A 346 -4.63 1.22 -7.25
CA GLY A 346 -5.62 2.27 -7.37
C GLY A 346 -5.85 2.88 -6.00
N TYR A 347 -5.26 4.03 -5.74
CA TYR A 347 -5.59 4.85 -4.57
C TYR A 347 -6.13 6.19 -5.03
N ARG A 348 -6.93 6.81 -4.17
CA ARG A 348 -7.33 8.20 -4.29
C ARG A 348 -7.08 8.92 -2.97
N ILE A 349 -6.72 10.18 -3.04
CA ILE A 349 -6.70 11.09 -1.90
C ILE A 349 -8.13 11.54 -1.63
N VAL A 350 -8.59 11.33 -0.40
CA VAL A 350 -9.89 11.78 0.10
C VAL A 350 -9.77 12.92 1.12
N GLY A 351 -8.57 13.09 1.70
CA GLY A 351 -8.23 14.23 2.54
C GLY A 351 -6.73 14.47 2.59
N ALA A 352 -6.33 15.72 2.83
CA ALA A 352 -4.94 16.09 3.03
C ALA A 352 -4.81 17.18 4.09
N LYS A 353 -4.07 16.89 5.16
CA LYS A 353 -3.76 17.86 6.22
C LYS A 353 -2.35 18.39 6.05
N PHE A 354 -2.27 19.68 5.75
CA PHE A 354 -1.02 20.41 5.65
C PHE A 354 -0.65 20.91 7.04
N ASN A 355 0.58 20.65 7.46
CA ASN A 355 1.16 21.17 8.69
C ASN A 355 2.39 21.98 8.32
N CYS A 356 2.54 23.16 8.91
CA CYS A 356 3.66 24.05 8.62
C CYS A 356 4.13 24.77 9.88
N ALA A 357 5.43 25.10 9.91
CA ALA A 357 6.06 25.78 11.03
C ALA A 357 7.27 26.60 10.59
N TYR A 358 7.71 27.52 11.46
CA TYR A 358 8.98 28.21 11.26
C TYR A 358 10.15 27.25 11.49
N ALA A 359 11.13 27.24 10.58
CA ALA A 359 12.28 26.34 10.73
C ALA A 359 13.18 26.81 11.88
N LYS A 360 13.42 25.90 12.84
CA LYS A 360 14.27 26.19 14.01
C LYS A 360 15.74 26.29 13.63
N ASP A 361 16.48 27.01 14.46
CA ASP A 361 17.94 27.07 14.36
C ASP A 361 18.56 25.69 14.63
N ARG A 362 19.55 25.31 13.81
CA ARG A 362 20.28 24.04 13.96
C ARG A 362 21.56 24.27 14.75
N LYS A 363 21.82 23.39 15.71
CA LYS A 363 23.05 23.40 16.51
C LYS A 363 23.94 22.25 16.07
N TYR A 364 25.18 22.55 15.71
CA TYR A 364 26.19 21.55 15.39
C TYR A 364 27.31 21.62 16.41
N SER A 365 27.66 20.45 16.96
CA SER A 365 28.86 20.32 17.77
C SER A 365 30.08 20.66 16.93
N THR A 366 30.97 21.45 17.52
CA THR A 366 32.23 21.80 16.89
C THR A 366 33.37 20.98 17.49
N PHE A 367 34.43 20.82 16.70
CA PHE A 367 35.55 19.98 17.05
C PHE A 367 36.84 20.49 16.42
N THR A 368 37.96 20.16 17.05
CA THR A 368 39.28 20.34 16.46
C THR A 368 39.79 19.01 15.94
N VAL A 369 40.71 19.05 14.98
CA VAL A 369 41.35 17.85 14.44
C VAL A 369 42.82 17.87 14.77
N SER A 370 43.30 16.81 15.40
CA SER A 370 44.69 16.69 15.83
C SER A 370 45.27 15.29 15.58
N CYS A 371 46.57 15.20 15.34
CA CYS A 371 47.30 13.93 15.35
C CYS A 371 48.60 14.09 16.14
N LYS A 372 48.79 13.27 17.17
CA LYS A 372 50.03 13.25 17.96
C LYS A 372 51.06 12.33 17.29
N TYR A 373 52.21 12.88 16.94
CA TYR A 373 53.33 12.10 16.39
C TYR A 373 54.63 12.45 17.12
N ARG A 374 55.20 11.45 17.81
CA ARG A 374 56.34 11.60 18.72
C ARG A 374 56.01 12.65 19.81
N ARG A 375 56.75 13.76 19.85
CA ARG A 375 56.61 14.83 20.86
C ARG A 375 55.81 16.05 20.37
N LYS A 376 55.27 16.01 19.15
CA LYS A 376 54.52 17.12 18.55
C LYS A 376 53.09 16.69 18.23
N THR A 377 52.16 17.61 18.38
CA THR A 377 50.77 17.47 17.90
C THR A 377 50.60 18.33 16.66
N TYR A 378 49.91 17.79 15.67
CA TYR A 378 49.66 18.43 14.38
C TYR A 378 48.16 18.69 14.24
N TYR A 379 47.77 19.95 14.08
CA TYR A 379 46.40 20.42 14.03
C TYR A 379 45.99 20.80 12.60
N LEU A 380 44.72 20.57 12.26
CA LEU A 380 44.13 21.08 11.03
C LEU A 380 43.74 22.56 11.21
N THR A 381 44.26 23.42 10.34
CA THR A 381 43.97 24.86 10.37
C THR A 381 42.77 25.20 9.48
N ALA A 382 42.18 26.39 9.66
CA ALA A 382 41.02 26.84 8.89
C ALA A 382 41.28 26.95 7.38
N GLY A 383 42.54 27.10 6.97
CA GLY A 383 42.96 27.09 5.56
C GLY A 383 43.20 25.69 4.98
N GLY A 384 42.85 24.62 5.69
CA GLY A 384 43.10 23.24 5.26
C GLY A 384 44.59 22.83 5.28
N SER A 385 45.40 23.54 6.06
CA SER A 385 46.83 23.26 6.24
C SER A 385 47.10 22.58 7.59
N THR A 386 48.36 22.25 7.87
CA THR A 386 48.76 21.58 9.11
C THR A 386 49.70 22.48 9.90
N SER A 387 49.41 22.66 11.20
CA SER A 387 50.25 23.44 12.12
C SER A 387 50.59 22.64 13.36
N THR A 388 51.72 22.94 14.00
CA THR A 388 52.05 22.42 15.33
C THR A 388 51.74 23.40 16.46
N ASP A 389 51.26 24.60 16.10
CA ASP A 389 50.78 25.60 17.04
C ASP A 389 49.30 25.32 17.37
N ALA A 390 49.02 25.04 18.64
CA ALA A 390 47.67 24.74 19.10
C ALA A 390 46.72 25.93 18.92
N THR A 391 47.22 27.17 18.92
CA THR A 391 46.41 28.37 18.70
C THR A 391 45.89 28.50 17.26
N GLN A 392 46.46 27.72 16.33
CA GLN A 392 46.02 27.65 14.93
C GLN A 392 45.07 26.48 14.65
N ALA A 393 44.74 25.67 15.66
CA ALA A 393 43.73 24.62 15.53
C ALA A 393 42.37 25.26 15.25
N ALA A 394 41.69 24.78 14.22
CA ALA A 394 40.44 25.37 13.81
C ALA A 394 39.24 24.55 14.30
N GLU A 395 38.17 25.25 14.68
CA GLU A 395 36.91 24.66 15.13
C GLU A 395 36.03 24.35 13.93
N TRP A 396 35.98 23.07 13.55
CA TRP A 396 35.17 22.57 12.45
C TRP A 396 33.84 22.03 12.96
N PHE A 397 32.83 22.01 12.09
CA PHE A 397 31.64 21.19 12.28
C PHE A 397 31.30 20.49 10.96
N ILE A 398 30.42 19.49 11.01
CA ILE A 398 29.89 18.82 9.81
C ILE A 398 28.41 19.21 9.72
N ASP A 399 28.01 19.80 8.58
CA ASP A 399 26.60 20.15 8.35
C ASP A 399 25.74 18.92 8.01
N ASP A 400 24.42 19.10 7.87
CA ASP A 400 23.50 17.97 7.61
C ASP A 400 23.76 17.24 6.27
N TYR A 401 24.54 17.85 5.38
CA TYR A 401 24.92 17.29 4.07
C TYR A 401 26.28 16.60 4.12
N GLY A 402 26.89 16.50 5.31
CA GLY A 402 28.19 15.89 5.50
C GLY A 402 29.35 16.81 5.12
N TYR A 403 29.14 18.11 4.91
CA TYR A 403 30.25 19.00 4.59
C TYR A 403 30.93 19.52 5.86
N MET A 404 32.22 19.20 5.99
CA MET A 404 33.06 19.74 7.05
C MET A 404 33.44 21.19 6.74
N CYS A 405 33.05 22.14 7.59
CA CYS A 405 33.19 23.57 7.30
C CYS A 405 33.45 24.44 8.54
N ILE A 406 33.91 25.67 8.26
CA ILE A 406 34.06 26.78 9.22
C ILE A 406 33.52 28.04 8.55
N GLY A 407 32.47 28.63 9.11
CA GLY A 407 31.76 29.73 8.47
C GLY A 407 31.32 29.35 7.06
N ASN A 408 31.71 30.14 6.05
CA ASN A 408 31.41 29.90 4.64
C ASN A 408 32.50 29.12 3.89
N THR A 409 33.44 28.50 4.60
CA THR A 409 34.60 27.80 4.02
C THR A 409 34.48 26.30 4.26
N TYR A 410 34.51 25.52 3.17
CA TYR A 410 34.29 24.08 3.16
C TYR A 410 35.56 23.31 2.84
N LEU A 411 35.72 22.13 3.45
CA LEU A 411 36.81 21.21 3.15
C LEU A 411 36.62 20.59 1.76
N GLN A 412 37.69 20.61 0.95
CA GLN A 412 37.74 19.96 -0.35
C GLN A 412 38.92 18.99 -0.39
N VAL A 413 38.64 17.75 -0.81
CA VAL A 413 39.60 16.65 -0.91
C VAL A 413 39.71 16.23 -2.37
N ASN A 414 40.92 16.20 -2.91
CA ASN A 414 41.17 15.73 -4.28
C ASN A 414 41.38 14.20 -4.32
N ASN A 415 41.53 13.63 -5.53
CA ASN A 415 41.70 12.18 -5.71
C ASN A 415 42.92 11.59 -4.99
N SER A 416 44.00 12.37 -4.83
CA SER A 416 45.18 11.92 -4.07
C SER A 416 44.97 11.95 -2.55
N GLY A 417 43.90 12.59 -2.07
CA GLY A 417 43.61 12.78 -0.65
C GLY A 417 44.18 14.08 -0.08
N ALA A 418 44.72 14.97 -0.93
CA ALA A 418 45.21 16.26 -0.50
C ALA A 418 44.04 17.18 -0.12
N ILE A 419 44.26 17.94 0.96
CA ILE A 419 43.27 18.85 1.52
C ILE A 419 43.47 20.26 0.98
N SER A 420 42.36 20.91 0.71
CA SER A 420 42.21 22.34 0.40
C SER A 420 40.89 22.84 0.99
N VAL A 421 40.64 24.14 0.90
CA VAL A 421 39.37 24.73 1.31
C VAL A 421 38.79 25.61 0.20
N THR A 422 37.46 25.73 0.17
CA THR A 422 36.74 26.47 -0.85
C THR A 422 35.53 27.18 -0.27
N PRO A 423 35.21 28.42 -0.70
CA PRO A 423 33.95 29.07 -0.35
C PRO A 423 32.76 28.53 -1.17
N ASN A 424 33.03 27.77 -2.24
CA ASN A 424 31.99 27.19 -3.08
C ASN A 424 31.55 25.83 -2.53
N LYS A 425 30.41 25.80 -1.84
CA LYS A 425 29.81 24.59 -1.27
C LYS A 425 29.71 23.43 -2.27
N LYS A 426 29.47 23.70 -3.57
CA LYS A 426 29.35 22.66 -4.60
C LYS A 426 30.67 21.93 -4.89
N MET A 427 31.81 22.47 -4.46
CA MET A 427 33.13 21.86 -4.62
C MET A 427 33.59 21.12 -3.35
N ALA A 428 32.80 21.17 -2.27
CA ALA A 428 33.12 20.53 -1.01
C ALA A 428 33.04 19.00 -1.10
N SER A 429 33.85 18.32 -0.29
CA SER A 429 33.82 16.86 -0.18
C SER A 429 32.90 16.44 0.96
N VAL A 430 32.16 15.35 0.77
CA VAL A 430 31.32 14.75 1.81
C VAL A 430 32.23 13.98 2.79
N ILE A 431 32.15 14.36 4.05
CA ILE A 431 32.94 13.87 5.17
C ILE A 431 32.00 13.26 6.21
N ARG A 432 32.42 12.15 6.81
CA ARG A 432 31.69 11.52 7.91
C ARG A 432 32.59 11.27 9.11
N ARG A 433 31.98 11.22 10.30
CA ARG A 433 32.60 10.77 11.55
C ARG A 433 32.44 9.26 11.72
N ASP A 434 33.43 8.64 12.35
CA ASP A 434 33.39 7.25 12.82
C ASP A 434 34.14 7.16 14.15
N GLY A 435 33.39 7.36 15.24
CA GLY A 435 33.97 7.74 16.54
C GLY A 435 34.77 9.04 16.40
N ASP A 436 36.02 9.00 16.85
CA ASP A 436 36.95 10.13 16.75
C ASP A 436 37.59 10.27 15.36
N ASN A 437 37.35 9.34 14.43
CA ASN A 437 37.95 9.38 13.11
C ASN A 437 37.13 10.24 12.13
N ILE A 438 37.82 10.82 11.15
CA ILE A 438 37.23 11.58 10.05
C ILE A 438 37.50 10.86 8.73
N ILE A 439 36.45 10.63 7.94
CA ILE A 439 36.50 9.78 6.76
C ILE A 439 35.92 10.50 5.53
N CYS A 440 36.63 10.40 4.41
CA CYS A 440 36.19 10.85 3.08
C CYS A 440 36.21 9.63 2.13
N GLY A 441 35.04 9.17 1.68
CA GLY A 441 34.92 7.89 0.97
C GLY A 441 35.42 6.72 1.84
N ASN A 442 36.49 6.06 1.39
CA ASN A 442 37.13 4.95 2.10
C ASN A 442 38.46 5.33 2.77
N LYS A 443 38.79 6.63 2.83
CA LYS A 443 40.07 7.13 3.33
C LYS A 443 39.91 7.82 4.69
N TYR A 444 40.87 7.62 5.57
CA TYR A 444 40.95 8.25 6.89
C TYR A 444 41.78 9.53 6.80
N LEU A 445 41.34 10.58 7.49
CA LEU A 445 42.18 11.74 7.74
C LEU A 445 43.35 11.31 8.64
N ARG A 446 44.57 11.49 8.16
CA ARG A 446 45.79 11.00 8.81
C ARG A 446 46.95 11.98 8.68
N LEU A 447 48.01 11.76 9.45
CA LEU A 447 49.29 12.43 9.25
C LEU A 447 50.13 11.73 8.18
N GLY A 448 50.30 12.36 7.02
CA GLY A 448 51.10 11.87 5.89
C GLY A 448 52.61 11.95 6.08
N SER A 449 53.35 11.46 5.09
CA SER A 449 54.83 11.39 5.09
C SER A 449 55.50 12.76 5.23
N GLY A 450 54.89 13.81 4.66
CA GLY A 450 55.34 15.20 4.77
C GLY A 450 54.94 15.91 6.06
N LYS A 451 54.43 15.20 7.07
CA LYS A 451 53.86 15.78 8.30
C LYS A 451 52.71 16.75 8.03
N LYS A 452 51.99 16.50 6.94
CA LYS A 452 50.76 17.20 6.55
C LYS A 452 49.58 16.26 6.74
N LEU A 453 48.47 16.79 7.23
CA LEU A 453 47.20 16.10 7.30
C LEU A 453 46.65 15.90 5.88
N GLU A 454 46.26 14.67 5.57
CA GLU A 454 45.75 14.24 4.27
C GLU A 454 44.81 13.03 4.46
N PHE A 455 43.95 12.76 3.48
CA PHE A 455 43.11 11.55 3.48
C PHE A 455 43.86 10.37 2.85
N GLY A 456 44.04 9.29 3.61
CA GLY A 456 44.78 8.10 3.18
C GLY A 456 44.38 6.83 3.94
N SER A 457 45.34 5.92 4.18
CA SER A 457 45.11 4.73 5.01
C SER A 457 44.89 5.10 6.49
N GLN A 458 44.36 4.17 7.28
CA GLN A 458 44.07 4.41 8.71
C GLN A 458 45.33 4.63 9.58
N ASN A 459 46.53 4.33 9.07
CA ASN A 459 47.76 4.50 9.82
C ASN A 459 48.01 5.97 10.19
N SER A 460 48.25 6.22 11.49
CA SER A 460 48.39 7.57 12.04
C SER A 460 47.16 8.46 11.77
N ALA A 461 45.97 7.88 11.92
CA ALA A 461 44.71 8.62 11.88
C ALA A 461 44.74 9.82 12.84
N ALA A 462 44.18 10.93 12.37
CA ALA A 462 43.91 12.09 13.18
C ALA A 462 42.61 11.88 13.97
N SER A 463 42.60 12.39 15.19
CA SER A 463 41.46 12.39 16.10
C SER A 463 40.69 13.70 15.98
N ALA A 464 39.37 13.61 16.05
CA ALA A 464 38.47 14.73 16.12
C ALA A 464 37.98 14.88 17.56
N GLU A 465 38.42 15.96 18.22
CA GLU A 465 38.15 16.22 19.63
C GLU A 465 37.09 17.31 19.75
N GLU A 466 35.97 16.99 20.41
CA GLU A 466 34.88 17.93 20.66
C GLU A 466 35.37 19.10 21.53
N THR A 467 35.03 20.33 21.13
CA THR A 467 35.38 21.54 21.89
C THR A 467 34.43 21.81 23.06
N GLY A 468 33.27 21.14 23.07
CA GLY A 468 32.17 21.46 23.99
C GLY A 468 31.39 22.72 23.60
N THR A 469 31.67 23.32 22.43
CA THR A 469 30.94 24.47 21.88
C THR A 469 30.10 24.06 20.67
N ASN A 470 29.03 24.81 20.43
CA ASN A 470 28.12 24.58 19.31
C ASN A 470 28.04 25.81 18.41
N ILE A 471 28.02 25.60 17.10
CA ILE A 471 27.63 26.64 16.15
C ILE A 471 26.12 26.55 15.90
N THR A 472 25.48 27.72 15.84
CA THR A 472 24.04 27.81 15.55
C THR A 472 23.84 28.36 14.15
N ILE A 473 23.19 27.60 13.27
CA ILE A 473 22.84 28.00 11.91
C ILE A 473 21.34 28.21 11.82
N SER A 474 20.95 29.44 11.51
CA SER A 474 19.53 29.75 11.30
C SER A 474 19.06 29.27 9.93
N LYS A 475 18.06 28.39 9.92
CA LYS A 475 17.43 27.86 8.70
C LYS A 475 16.06 28.47 8.39
N GLY A 476 15.42 29.09 9.38
CA GLY A 476 14.13 29.73 9.18
C GLY A 476 14.23 31.11 8.55
N ALA A 477 13.19 31.42 7.78
CA ALA A 477 12.82 32.74 7.32
C ALA A 477 11.29 32.80 7.22
N PRO A 478 10.67 34.00 7.28
CA PRO A 478 9.23 34.14 7.06
C PRO A 478 8.81 33.58 5.69
N TYR A 479 7.62 32.98 5.60
CA TYR A 479 7.05 32.49 4.36
C TYR A 479 5.53 32.41 4.42
N THR A 480 4.92 32.27 3.24
CA THR A 480 3.50 31.99 3.06
C THR A 480 3.33 30.63 2.40
N LEU A 481 2.52 29.76 3.03
CA LEU A 481 2.02 28.52 2.44
C LEU A 481 0.65 28.79 1.79
N LYS A 482 0.50 28.47 0.51
CA LYS A 482 -0.78 28.52 -0.21
C LYS A 482 -1.24 27.10 -0.53
N ILE A 483 -2.47 26.77 -0.18
CA ILE A 483 -3.07 25.45 -0.41
C ILE A 483 -4.17 25.59 -1.48
N TYR A 484 -4.14 24.73 -2.49
CA TYR A 484 -5.07 24.79 -3.62
C TYR A 484 -6.29 23.87 -3.40
N ASP A 485 -7.42 24.22 -4.02
CA ASP A 485 -8.62 23.38 -4.04
C ASP A 485 -8.40 22.05 -4.76
N LYS A 486 -9.43 21.18 -4.74
CA LYS A 486 -9.49 19.91 -5.47
C LYS A 486 -9.28 20.03 -7.00
N THR A 487 -9.34 21.24 -7.57
CA THR A 487 -9.07 21.45 -9.01
C THR A 487 -7.61 21.80 -9.28
N GLY A 488 -6.85 22.16 -8.24
CA GLY A 488 -5.47 22.64 -8.33
C GLY A 488 -5.34 24.07 -8.89
N LYS A 489 -6.46 24.79 -9.06
CA LYS A 489 -6.49 26.11 -9.73
C LYS A 489 -6.63 27.27 -8.76
N ASN A 490 -7.49 27.16 -7.76
CA ASN A 490 -7.76 28.26 -6.83
C ASN A 490 -7.11 27.99 -5.49
N VAL A 491 -6.55 29.03 -4.87
CA VAL A 491 -6.04 28.97 -3.51
C VAL A 491 -7.22 29.03 -2.53
N VAL A 492 -7.39 27.99 -1.73
CA VAL A 492 -8.46 27.91 -0.70
C VAL A 492 -8.00 28.41 0.65
N GLN A 493 -6.71 28.29 0.94
CA GLN A 493 -6.14 28.73 2.20
C GLN A 493 -4.74 29.31 2.00
N LYS A 494 -4.45 30.36 2.77
CA LYS A 494 -3.11 30.92 2.95
C LYS A 494 -2.75 30.90 4.43
N ILE A 495 -1.55 30.43 4.75
CA ILE A 495 -1.00 30.44 6.09
C ILE A 495 0.31 31.22 6.06
N ASP A 496 0.39 32.31 6.82
CA ASP A 496 1.62 33.09 6.96
C ASP A 496 2.37 32.65 8.21
N ILE A 497 3.64 32.27 8.04
CA ILE A 497 4.57 31.94 9.11
C ILE A 497 5.57 33.10 9.19
N LYS A 498 5.46 33.94 10.22
CA LYS A 498 6.20 35.21 10.32
C LYS A 498 7.32 35.17 11.37
N ASN A 499 7.11 34.44 12.45
CA ASN A 499 8.00 34.42 13.62
C ASN A 499 8.43 32.99 13.99
N ALA A 500 9.50 32.88 14.78
CA ALA A 500 10.12 31.60 15.16
C ALA A 500 9.21 30.59 15.87
N ASN A 501 8.12 31.06 16.50
CA ASN A 501 7.15 30.21 17.21
C ASN A 501 5.87 29.98 16.40
N ASP A 502 5.78 30.52 15.19
CA ASP A 502 4.59 30.38 14.36
C ASP A 502 4.50 28.96 13.79
N ALA A 503 3.31 28.38 13.89
CA ALA A 503 2.93 27.13 13.26
C ALA A 503 1.47 27.22 12.80
N GLY A 504 1.13 26.43 11.80
CA GLY A 504 -0.21 26.40 11.25
C GLY A 504 -0.55 25.04 10.68
N SER A 505 -1.85 24.77 10.58
CA SER A 505 -2.35 23.60 9.87
C SER A 505 -3.64 23.91 9.16
N TYR A 506 -3.91 23.17 8.09
CA TYR A 506 -5.17 23.23 7.36
C TYR A 506 -5.46 21.87 6.75
N GLU A 507 -6.71 21.42 6.89
CA GLU A 507 -7.16 20.14 6.36
C GLU A 507 -8.08 20.38 5.16
N LEU A 508 -7.73 19.77 4.03
CA LEU A 508 -8.53 19.75 2.82
C LEU A 508 -9.29 18.43 2.79
N THR A 509 -10.62 18.49 2.83
CA THR A 509 -11.52 17.33 2.82
C THR A 509 -12.24 17.19 1.47
N ASP A 510 -13.05 16.14 1.35
CA ASP A 510 -13.93 15.90 0.18
C ASP A 510 -13.18 15.85 -1.15
N LEU A 511 -11.98 15.27 -1.09
CA LEU A 511 -11.13 15.06 -2.25
C LEU A 511 -11.48 13.76 -2.98
N ASN A 512 -11.15 13.75 -4.27
CA ASN A 512 -11.11 12.55 -5.08
C ASN A 512 -10.03 12.76 -6.14
N ASN A 513 -8.79 12.80 -5.67
CA ASN A 513 -7.64 13.29 -6.42
C ASN A 513 -6.50 12.29 -6.40
N ASP A 514 -5.69 12.26 -7.45
CA ASP A 514 -4.43 11.52 -7.46
C ASP A 514 -3.32 12.31 -6.73
N ALA A 515 -3.44 13.64 -6.72
CA ALA A 515 -2.47 14.55 -6.14
C ALA A 515 -3.11 15.77 -5.47
N VAL A 516 -2.41 16.34 -4.49
CA VAL A 516 -2.71 17.64 -3.89
C VAL A 516 -1.61 18.65 -4.20
N LYS A 517 -1.99 19.93 -4.36
CA LYS A 517 -1.09 21.01 -4.77
C LYS A 517 -0.99 22.09 -3.69
N PHE A 518 0.23 22.56 -3.44
CA PHE A 518 0.50 23.67 -2.55
C PHE A 518 1.72 24.48 -3.03
N GLU A 519 1.91 25.67 -2.50
CA GLU A 519 2.99 26.58 -2.89
C GLU A 519 3.61 27.20 -1.64
N VAL A 520 4.94 27.26 -1.62
CA VAL A 520 5.72 28.02 -0.65
C VAL A 520 6.25 29.26 -1.36
N SER A 521 6.06 30.42 -0.73
CA SER A 521 6.51 31.71 -1.28
C SER A 521 6.99 32.65 -0.17
N GLY A 522 7.82 33.63 -0.52
CA GLY A 522 8.26 34.68 0.40
C GLY A 522 9.51 34.36 1.23
N LEU A 523 10.12 33.18 1.08
CA LEU A 523 11.40 32.88 1.73
C LEU A 523 12.48 33.82 1.18
N THR A 524 13.22 34.48 2.08
CA THR A 524 14.34 35.36 1.75
C THR A 524 15.65 34.85 2.34
N GLY A 525 16.72 34.88 1.56
CA GLY A 525 18.07 34.48 1.98
C GLY A 525 18.48 33.10 1.47
N THR A 526 19.78 32.91 1.31
CA THR A 526 20.37 31.64 0.88
C THR A 526 20.23 30.59 1.99
N ASP A 527 19.97 29.33 1.61
CA ASP A 527 19.82 28.18 2.53
C ASP A 527 18.67 28.27 3.56
N LYS A 528 17.68 29.14 3.31
CA LYS A 528 16.45 29.24 4.11
C LYS A 528 15.37 28.30 3.60
N GLN A 529 14.60 27.74 4.52
CA GLN A 529 13.67 26.65 4.23
C GLN A 529 12.35 26.83 4.99
N ALA A 530 11.24 26.53 4.33
CA ALA A 530 9.95 26.32 4.97
C ALA A 530 9.87 24.89 5.50
N VAL A 531 9.23 24.72 6.66
CA VAL A 531 8.90 23.39 7.21
C VAL A 531 7.48 23.07 6.81
N VAL A 532 7.30 22.05 5.99
CA VAL A 532 5.97 21.57 5.60
C VAL A 532 5.94 20.05 5.67
N SER A 533 4.87 19.49 6.21
CA SER A 533 4.52 18.07 6.09
C SER A 533 3.06 17.93 5.72
N VAL A 534 2.73 16.85 5.02
CA VAL A 534 1.36 16.57 4.59
C VAL A 534 0.93 15.21 5.11
N ASP A 535 -0.16 15.15 5.86
CA ASP A 535 -0.81 13.87 6.16
C ASP A 535 -1.84 13.62 5.07
N VAL A 536 -1.67 12.55 4.29
CA VAL A 536 -2.55 12.23 3.15
C VAL A 536 -3.44 11.07 3.52
N THR A 537 -4.75 11.32 3.57
CA THR A 537 -5.76 10.29 3.77
C THR A 537 -6.22 9.76 2.42
N MET A 538 -6.09 8.45 2.25
CA MET A 538 -6.38 7.73 1.01
C MET A 538 -7.43 6.64 1.20
N GLN A 539 -8.09 6.31 0.08
CA GLN A 539 -8.96 5.15 -0.06
C GLN A 539 -8.50 4.29 -1.25
N ALA A 540 -8.79 2.99 -1.20
CA ALA A 540 -8.62 2.15 -2.37
C ALA A 540 -9.67 2.54 -3.42
N LEU A 541 -9.23 2.76 -4.66
CA LEU A 541 -10.12 2.71 -5.80
C LEU A 541 -10.48 1.24 -6.00
N ASN A 542 -11.76 0.91 -5.81
CA ASN A 542 -12.26 -0.41 -6.12
C ASN A 542 -12.82 -0.41 -7.56
N PRO A 543 -12.07 -0.97 -8.54
CA PRO A 543 -12.45 -0.96 -9.94
C PRO A 543 -13.50 -2.03 -10.27
N PHE A 544 -13.94 -2.80 -9.27
CA PHE A 544 -14.69 -4.02 -9.53
C PHE A 544 -16.17 -3.74 -9.77
N ILE A 545 -16.71 -4.55 -10.68
CA ILE A 545 -18.07 -4.46 -11.16
C ILE A 545 -19.03 -4.77 -10.01
N HIS A 546 -20.03 -3.91 -9.82
CA HIS A 546 -21.20 -4.19 -9.01
C HIS A 546 -22.34 -4.73 -9.87
N SER A 547 -22.62 -4.09 -11.01
CA SER A 547 -23.67 -4.54 -11.92
C SER A 547 -23.38 -4.22 -13.38
N ILE A 548 -24.07 -4.91 -14.29
CA ILE A 548 -24.01 -4.74 -15.74
C ILE A 548 -25.38 -5.03 -16.33
N ASP A 549 -25.81 -4.25 -17.32
CA ASP A 549 -27.03 -4.54 -18.07
C ASP A 549 -26.71 -5.41 -19.27
N ILE A 550 -27.47 -6.47 -19.47
CA ILE A 550 -27.44 -7.29 -20.67
C ILE A 550 -28.68 -6.92 -21.47
N VAL A 551 -28.48 -6.38 -22.67
CA VAL A 551 -29.55 -5.85 -23.52
C VAL A 551 -29.65 -6.67 -24.79
N CYS A 552 -30.79 -7.32 -24.98
CA CYS A 552 -31.20 -8.02 -26.18
C CYS A 552 -31.93 -7.05 -27.09
N HIS A 553 -31.44 -6.85 -28.31
CA HIS A 553 -32.07 -6.04 -29.34
C HIS A 553 -32.77 -6.93 -30.37
N ASP A 554 -33.98 -6.54 -30.77
CA ASP A 554 -34.68 -7.15 -31.90
C ASP A 554 -33.96 -6.83 -33.22
N TRP A 555 -34.36 -7.48 -34.31
CA TRP A 555 -33.71 -7.32 -35.62
C TRP A 555 -33.68 -5.87 -36.13
N ALA A 556 -34.60 -5.03 -35.65
CA ALA A 556 -34.73 -3.62 -36.03
C ALA A 556 -34.05 -2.66 -35.04
N ASP A 557 -33.45 -3.16 -33.95
CA ASP A 557 -32.97 -2.36 -32.81
C ASP A 557 -34.05 -1.38 -32.26
N ALA A 558 -35.33 -1.72 -32.37
CA ALA A 558 -36.47 -0.87 -32.01
C ALA A 558 -37.03 -1.16 -30.61
N HIS A 559 -36.89 -2.40 -30.11
CA HIS A 559 -37.47 -2.83 -28.84
C HIS A 559 -36.45 -3.55 -27.96
N PRO A 560 -35.52 -2.86 -27.30
CA PRO A 560 -34.54 -3.52 -26.44
C PRO A 560 -35.18 -4.16 -25.19
N MET A 561 -34.79 -5.39 -24.88
CA MET A 561 -35.07 -6.06 -23.61
C MET A 561 -33.81 -6.07 -22.74
N THR A 562 -33.92 -5.56 -21.51
CA THR A 562 -32.78 -5.44 -20.58
C THR A 562 -32.95 -6.36 -19.38
N GLN A 563 -31.87 -7.03 -19.00
CA GLN A 563 -31.73 -7.71 -17.71
C GLN A 563 -30.47 -7.22 -17.00
N THR A 564 -30.63 -6.62 -15.82
CA THR A 564 -29.51 -6.22 -14.97
C THR A 564 -28.95 -7.43 -14.23
N PHE A 565 -27.65 -7.64 -14.38
CA PHE A 565 -26.88 -8.62 -13.63
C PHE A 565 -26.08 -7.91 -12.54
N THR A 566 -26.22 -8.36 -11.29
CA THR A 566 -25.37 -7.94 -10.18
C THR A 566 -24.25 -8.96 -10.01
N ALA A 567 -23.00 -8.49 -9.98
CA ALA A 567 -21.85 -9.34 -9.77
C ALA A 567 -21.82 -9.86 -8.34
N ASN A 568 -21.68 -11.19 -8.21
CA ASN A 568 -21.30 -11.87 -6.98
C ASN A 568 -19.89 -12.43 -7.18
N ASP A 569 -19.05 -12.44 -6.15
CA ASP A 569 -17.65 -12.90 -6.24
C ASP A 569 -16.83 -12.20 -7.34
N PHE A 570 -17.15 -10.93 -7.62
CA PHE A 570 -16.32 -10.04 -8.45
C PHE A 570 -16.12 -10.50 -9.89
N SER A 571 -16.94 -11.45 -10.33
CA SER A 571 -16.79 -12.11 -11.62
C SER A 571 -18.12 -12.18 -12.36
N VAL A 572 -18.06 -12.02 -13.68
CA VAL A 572 -19.08 -12.47 -14.63
C VAL A 572 -18.48 -13.65 -15.38
N ARG A 573 -18.09 -14.71 -14.67
CA ARG A 573 -17.33 -15.84 -15.24
C ARG A 573 -18.18 -17.10 -15.42
N GLY A 574 -17.98 -17.75 -16.58
CA GLY A 574 -17.95 -19.21 -16.75
C GLY A 574 -19.24 -20.03 -16.57
N GLY A 575 -20.32 -19.45 -16.06
CA GLY A 575 -21.64 -20.06 -16.04
C GLY A 575 -22.40 -19.79 -17.34
N LYS A 576 -23.20 -20.76 -17.80
CA LYS A 576 -24.20 -20.50 -18.85
C LYS A 576 -25.15 -19.41 -18.34
N PHE A 577 -25.12 -18.25 -18.97
CA PHE A 577 -26.11 -17.21 -18.76
C PHE A 577 -27.33 -17.52 -19.64
N THR A 578 -28.51 -17.59 -19.04
CA THR A 578 -29.77 -17.84 -19.77
C THR A 578 -30.57 -16.55 -19.78
N PHE A 579 -30.71 -15.94 -20.96
CA PHE A 579 -31.59 -14.81 -21.20
C PHE A 579 -32.85 -15.33 -21.90
N TYR A 580 -34.03 -15.09 -21.31
CA TYR A 580 -35.29 -15.52 -21.91
C TYR A 580 -35.81 -14.43 -22.83
N VAL A 581 -36.00 -14.78 -24.11
CA VAL A 581 -36.54 -13.89 -25.14
C VAL A 581 -37.88 -14.49 -25.62
N PRO A 582 -38.97 -13.71 -25.66
CA PRO A 582 -40.23 -14.16 -26.27
C PRO A 582 -40.02 -14.57 -27.74
N GLU A 583 -40.72 -15.61 -28.20
CA GLU A 583 -40.58 -16.07 -29.59
C GLU A 583 -40.91 -14.95 -30.59
N ASP A 584 -41.93 -14.13 -30.33
CA ASP A 584 -42.35 -13.03 -31.20
C ASP A 584 -41.49 -11.76 -31.11
N PHE A 585 -40.43 -11.75 -30.28
CA PHE A 585 -39.63 -10.56 -30.00
C PHE A 585 -38.84 -10.04 -31.21
N SER A 586 -38.21 -10.94 -31.97
CA SER A 586 -37.38 -10.60 -33.12
C SER A 586 -37.90 -11.32 -34.36
N VAL A 587 -39.04 -10.87 -34.88
CA VAL A 587 -39.69 -11.48 -36.05
C VAL A 587 -39.74 -10.46 -37.19
N LYS A 588 -39.32 -10.89 -38.38
CA LYS A 588 -39.48 -10.16 -39.64
C LYS A 588 -40.21 -11.05 -40.63
N GLU A 589 -41.33 -10.57 -41.16
CA GLU A 589 -42.15 -11.30 -42.16
C GLU A 589 -42.54 -12.72 -41.72
N GLY A 590 -42.87 -12.90 -40.43
CA GLY A 590 -43.26 -14.19 -39.87
C GLY A 590 -42.12 -15.18 -39.64
N GLN A 591 -40.86 -14.76 -39.85
CA GLN A 591 -39.68 -15.57 -39.57
C GLN A 591 -38.87 -15.01 -38.40
N GLN A 592 -38.43 -15.91 -37.51
CA GLN A 592 -37.53 -15.58 -36.42
C GLN A 592 -36.21 -15.03 -36.97
N GLN A 593 -35.80 -13.89 -36.43
CA GLN A 593 -34.54 -13.25 -36.74
C GLN A 593 -33.57 -13.39 -35.56
N PRO A 594 -32.25 -13.41 -35.82
CA PRO A 594 -31.25 -13.37 -34.76
C PRO A 594 -31.44 -12.14 -33.88
N CYS A 595 -31.30 -12.33 -32.56
CA CYS A 595 -31.22 -11.22 -31.62
C CYS A 595 -29.77 -10.75 -31.49
N LYS A 596 -29.58 -9.46 -31.25
CA LYS A 596 -28.27 -8.87 -30.98
C LYS A 596 -28.15 -8.59 -29.49
N PHE A 597 -27.16 -9.19 -28.83
CA PHE A 597 -26.89 -8.92 -27.42
C PHE A 597 -25.80 -7.86 -27.27
N THR A 598 -26.00 -6.95 -26.32
CA THR A 598 -25.04 -5.93 -25.91
C THR A 598 -24.91 -5.91 -24.39
N PHE A 599 -23.78 -5.42 -23.92
CA PHE A 599 -23.51 -5.21 -22.51
C PHE A 599 -23.43 -3.70 -22.27
N GLU A 600 -24.28 -3.18 -21.40
CA GLU A 600 -24.50 -1.76 -21.19
C GLU A 600 -24.44 -1.43 -19.69
N ASN A 601 -24.37 -0.13 -19.35
CA ASN A 601 -24.49 0.41 -17.99
C ASN A 601 -23.66 -0.31 -16.92
N LEU A 602 -22.40 -0.65 -17.24
CA LEU A 602 -21.49 -1.22 -16.25
C LEU A 602 -21.31 -0.26 -15.08
N TYR A 603 -21.64 -0.72 -13.88
CA TYR A 603 -21.60 0.07 -12.68
C TYR A 603 -20.68 -0.58 -11.64
N SER A 604 -19.80 0.23 -11.06
CA SER A 604 -19.07 -0.10 -9.83
C SER A 604 -19.64 0.77 -8.71
N LEU A 605 -19.83 0.20 -7.51
CA LEU A 605 -20.23 0.99 -6.32
C LEU A 605 -19.21 2.08 -6.00
N TYR A 606 -17.93 1.79 -6.26
CA TYR A 606 -16.80 2.70 -6.08
C TYR A 606 -16.34 3.33 -7.41
N GLY A 607 -17.24 3.24 -8.40
CA GLY A 607 -17.37 4.05 -9.60
C GLY A 607 -17.06 5.52 -9.36
N ASP A 608 -16.04 6.09 -10.00
CA ASP A 608 -15.79 7.53 -9.93
C ASP A 608 -16.93 8.26 -10.66
N LYS A 609 -17.86 8.82 -9.87
CA LYS A 609 -18.92 9.66 -10.41
C LYS A 609 -18.37 11.05 -10.78
N THR A 610 -17.38 11.56 -10.06
CA THR A 610 -16.93 12.96 -10.14
C THR A 610 -16.24 13.38 -11.44
N TYR A 611 -15.66 12.48 -12.23
CA TYR A 611 -15.15 12.89 -13.56
C TYR A 611 -16.27 13.34 -14.51
N TYR A 612 -17.50 12.89 -14.29
CA TYR A 612 -18.61 13.13 -15.20
C TYR A 612 -19.95 13.51 -14.54
N THR A 613 -20.05 13.60 -13.21
CA THR A 613 -21.29 13.99 -12.51
C THR A 613 -21.85 15.27 -13.11
N GLY A 614 -23.06 15.18 -13.70
CA GLY A 614 -23.73 16.32 -14.33
C GLY A 614 -23.37 16.56 -15.80
N THR A 615 -22.62 15.67 -16.45
CA THR A 615 -22.29 15.73 -17.89
C THR A 615 -22.93 14.55 -18.64
N GLU A 616 -23.12 14.68 -19.96
CA GLU A 616 -23.62 13.57 -20.80
C GLU A 616 -22.76 12.30 -20.66
N LYS A 617 -21.45 12.48 -20.47
CA LYS A 617 -20.45 11.41 -20.26
C LYS A 617 -20.66 10.58 -19.00
N GLN A 618 -21.50 11.03 -18.06
CA GLN A 618 -21.89 10.25 -16.87
C GLN A 618 -22.61 8.95 -17.27
N LYS A 619 -23.27 8.96 -18.43
CA LYS A 619 -24.06 7.85 -18.98
C LYS A 619 -23.29 7.04 -20.03
N ASP A 620 -22.13 7.50 -20.48
CA ASP A 620 -21.39 6.90 -21.60
C ASP A 620 -20.50 5.72 -21.20
N GLY A 621 -20.54 5.29 -19.92
CA GLY A 621 -19.74 4.14 -19.44
C GLY A 621 -18.22 4.39 -19.43
N ASN A 622 -17.78 5.64 -19.56
CA ASN A 622 -16.37 6.01 -19.49
C ASN A 622 -15.91 6.04 -18.04
N ALA A 623 -14.90 5.24 -17.71
CA ALA A 623 -14.32 5.21 -16.37
C ALA A 623 -12.81 5.01 -16.45
N ARG A 624 -12.06 5.52 -15.46
CA ARG A 624 -10.61 5.31 -15.33
C ARG A 624 -10.20 3.85 -15.10
N TYR A 625 -11.16 2.93 -14.97
CA TYR A 625 -10.89 1.53 -14.68
C TYR A 625 -10.11 0.84 -15.79
N VAL A 626 -9.12 0.06 -15.35
CA VAL A 626 -8.40 -0.91 -16.16
C VAL A 626 -8.86 -2.28 -15.68
N PHE A 627 -9.55 -3.03 -16.54
CA PHE A 627 -9.89 -4.42 -16.24
C PHE A 627 -8.68 -5.27 -16.54
N ILE A 628 -8.07 -5.88 -15.51
CA ILE A 628 -6.91 -6.76 -15.65
C ILE A 628 -7.21 -7.83 -16.71
N GLU A 629 -6.26 -8.05 -17.62
CA GLU A 629 -6.33 -8.92 -18.82
C GLU A 629 -7.26 -8.45 -19.96
N SER A 630 -7.89 -7.29 -19.85
CA SER A 630 -8.63 -6.73 -20.98
C SER A 630 -7.71 -6.27 -22.12
N PRO A 631 -8.23 -6.12 -23.36
CA PRO A 631 -7.46 -5.50 -24.43
C PRO A 631 -6.96 -4.09 -24.07
N TYR A 632 -7.68 -3.37 -23.22
CA TYR A 632 -7.25 -2.07 -22.71
C TYR A 632 -6.07 -2.19 -21.73
N ASP A 633 -6.11 -3.15 -20.80
CA ASP A 633 -5.01 -3.45 -19.86
C ASP A 633 -3.74 -3.91 -20.58
N GLN A 634 -3.87 -4.78 -21.58
CA GLN A 634 -2.72 -5.26 -22.37
C GLN A 634 -2.02 -4.14 -23.14
N ASN A 635 -2.73 -3.05 -23.43
CA ASN A 635 -2.19 -1.86 -24.08
C ASN A 635 -1.86 -0.73 -23.08
N PHE A 636 -2.20 -0.90 -21.80
CA PHE A 636 -1.95 0.11 -20.77
C PHE A 636 -0.46 0.09 -20.38
N LYS A 637 0.20 1.23 -20.57
CA LYS A 637 1.65 1.40 -20.33
C LYS A 637 1.96 2.27 -19.12
N GLY A 638 0.95 2.61 -18.31
CA GLY A 638 1.05 3.53 -17.17
C GLY A 638 0.16 4.75 -17.34
N LEU A 639 -0.20 5.42 -16.22
CA LEU A 639 -1.10 6.60 -16.24
C LEU A 639 -0.47 7.83 -16.91
N TYR A 640 0.85 7.86 -17.05
CA TYR A 640 1.59 8.96 -17.68
C TYR A 640 1.97 8.70 -19.13
N ASP A 641 1.68 7.50 -19.65
CA ASP A 641 1.95 7.17 -21.04
C ASP A 641 1.04 8.00 -21.96
N ALA A 642 1.57 8.47 -23.09
CA ALA A 642 0.81 9.28 -24.03
C ALA A 642 -0.40 8.54 -24.64
N ALA A 643 -0.40 7.20 -24.63
CA ALA A 643 -1.51 6.37 -25.05
C ALA A 643 -2.53 6.09 -23.93
N TYR A 644 -2.28 6.54 -22.69
CA TYR A 644 -3.28 6.45 -21.62
C TYR A 644 -4.50 7.30 -21.96
N ASP A 645 -5.63 6.64 -22.12
CA ASP A 645 -6.91 7.28 -22.35
C ASP A 645 -7.82 7.03 -21.13
N PRO A 646 -7.82 7.92 -20.12
CA PRO A 646 -8.71 7.79 -18.97
C PRO A 646 -10.20 7.74 -19.35
N ASN A 647 -10.52 8.09 -20.61
CA ASN A 647 -11.87 8.18 -21.17
C ASN A 647 -12.12 7.12 -22.24
N ALA A 648 -11.26 6.08 -22.32
CA ALA A 648 -11.45 5.01 -23.30
C ALA A 648 -12.81 4.34 -23.13
N ASP A 649 -13.51 4.18 -24.24
CA ASP A 649 -14.81 3.48 -24.31
C ASP A 649 -14.70 2.10 -23.65
N TYR A 650 -15.60 1.84 -22.71
CA TYR A 650 -15.75 0.57 -22.01
C TYR A 650 -15.76 -0.67 -22.94
N LYS A 651 -16.33 -0.56 -24.14
CA LYS A 651 -16.35 -1.66 -25.14
C LYS A 651 -14.94 -2.12 -25.54
N ARG A 652 -13.94 -1.24 -25.39
CA ARG A 652 -12.53 -1.56 -25.65
C ARG A 652 -11.85 -2.22 -24.43
N LYS A 653 -12.49 -2.19 -23.27
CA LYS A 653 -11.99 -2.72 -21.99
C LYS A 653 -12.58 -4.08 -21.61
N ILE A 654 -13.48 -4.62 -22.42
CA ILE A 654 -14.06 -5.96 -22.20
C ILE A 654 -13.94 -6.79 -23.47
N LYS A 655 -13.82 -8.11 -23.28
CA LYS A 655 -13.86 -9.08 -24.37
C LYS A 655 -15.05 -10.01 -24.15
N ALA A 656 -16.07 -9.88 -24.98
CA ALA A 656 -17.18 -10.83 -25.03
C ALA A 656 -16.84 -11.93 -26.04
N LEU A 657 -16.79 -13.18 -25.57
CA LEU A 657 -16.71 -14.36 -26.44
C LEU A 657 -18.11 -14.95 -26.51
N VAL A 658 -18.78 -14.83 -27.65
CA VAL A 658 -20.07 -15.48 -27.88
C VAL A 658 -19.80 -16.94 -28.24
N SER A 659 -20.46 -17.85 -27.53
CA SER A 659 -20.40 -19.30 -27.76
C SER A 659 -21.83 -19.85 -27.78
N GLY A 660 -22.22 -20.42 -28.92
CA GLY A 660 -23.51 -21.10 -29.12
C GLY A 660 -24.52 -20.28 -29.92
N THR A 661 -25.01 -20.88 -31.02
CA THR A 661 -26.26 -20.55 -31.72
C THR A 661 -27.45 -21.18 -31.04
#